data_AF-A0A6A5BBM4-F1
#
_entry.id   AF-A0A6A5BBM4-F1
#
_cell.length_a   1.000
_cell.length_b   1.000
_cell.length_c   1.000
_cell.angle_alpha   90.00
_cell.angle_beta   90.00
_cell.angle_gamma   90.00
#
_symmetry.space_group_name_H-M   'P 1'
#
loop_
_entity.id
_entity.type
_entity.pdbx_description
1 polymer ?
#
loop_
_entity_poly.entity_id
_entity_poly.type
_entity_poly.pdbx_seq_one_letter_code
_entity_poly.pdbx_strand_id
1 'polypeptide(L)'
;MAASLLKEKQLSFWSSLINQNQSLKLPTDFPRTMMDENETNSNTILQYEQLKEIISLDDVLSSQSFKDKFLQVTDSEAQKSFTRNTFVLSVFALLLARYTYEETFLIGILQDENTERDSFIVSANIPMPSADEDTFEGISREKSTTEYSFKKLLSNIQGAFSDSVGNLSQFGNVQNILSEVEQKQGKVDTTLLVQVSFSSYDGPYNLVNASSSPFPISNVDLHLHLDTKTNQVSISYQTNLFTELRMQDMLNQLKLAAKQLVSEPIQSIFDVSLVTEYAKTVLPHPDKPLNNDFYGAIHEVFQEQAKKIPQRITMVDSKESVTYETLNKLSNQLARQLLANGLKRQEVVTIFGHRSCPVVLAILATLKCAAVFNMLDPAYPADRIITCLEVSSPSAVILIEASGPLPKEVVKYIQTKSTVRFVVSLKSITESVSEQIYADYADTDLSSDPEWRDKVQITQDDFAVCTYTSGSTGIPKGVLGRHGPLTHYYPWMKQRFNLSENDVFSMQSGISHDPLQRDIFTPWFLGCTMYIPTNEDIVNPGRLAEWFEEKKITVSCLTPAMGQLLTSAASIATTSTGEPLKLNHLRYAFFVGDVLSKKFVKRLCDISPIVRVINLYGSTETQRSVTYYMVPRPGENVWKQEFLSKD
;
A
#
# COMPACT_ATOMS: atom_id res chain seq x y z
N MET A 1 -20.53 27.97 -49.02
CA MET A 1 -19.09 27.66 -48.94
C MET A 1 -18.48 28.13 -47.62
N ALA A 2 -18.54 29.43 -47.27
CA ALA A 2 -17.99 29.95 -46.00
C ALA A 2 -18.59 29.31 -44.72
N ALA A 3 -19.91 29.10 -44.67
CA ALA A 3 -20.56 28.43 -43.53
C ALA A 3 -20.13 26.96 -43.35
N SER A 4 -19.89 26.24 -44.46
CA SER A 4 -19.40 24.85 -44.45
C SER A 4 -17.97 24.75 -43.94
N LEU A 5 -17.10 25.67 -44.39
CA LEU A 5 -15.71 25.77 -43.91
C LEU A 5 -15.65 26.12 -42.42
N LEU A 6 -16.54 27.00 -41.94
CA LEU A 6 -16.65 27.32 -40.51
C LEU A 6 -17.09 26.10 -39.70
N LYS A 7 -18.13 25.38 -40.14
CA LYS A 7 -18.61 24.15 -39.47
C LYS A 7 -17.52 23.08 -39.43
N GLU A 8 -16.76 22.88 -40.50
CA GLU A 8 -15.63 21.93 -40.52
C GLU A 8 -14.52 22.33 -39.54
N LYS A 9 -14.17 23.61 -39.48
CA LYS A 9 -13.16 24.11 -38.53
C LYS A 9 -13.60 23.89 -37.08
N GLN A 10 -14.84 24.22 -36.76
CA GLN A 10 -15.40 24.02 -35.42
C GLN A 10 -15.51 22.52 -35.08
N LEU A 11 -15.91 21.66 -36.03
CA LEU A 11 -15.93 20.21 -35.84
C LEU A 11 -14.52 19.65 -35.57
N SER A 12 -13.50 20.17 -36.25
CA SER A 12 -12.10 19.79 -36.06
C SER A 12 -11.60 20.12 -34.65
N PHE A 13 -11.99 21.28 -34.10
CA PHE A 13 -11.71 21.65 -32.73
C PHE A 13 -12.29 20.63 -31.74
N TRP A 14 -13.60 20.35 -31.84
CA TRP A 14 -14.27 19.41 -30.94
C TRP A 14 -13.73 17.98 -31.05
N SER A 15 -13.47 17.55 -32.29
CA SER A 15 -12.82 16.27 -32.60
C SER A 15 -11.48 16.14 -31.89
N SER A 16 -10.64 17.17 -31.98
CA SER A 16 -9.33 17.19 -31.32
C SER A 16 -9.49 17.15 -29.80
N LEU A 17 -10.41 17.95 -29.26
CA LEU A 17 -10.65 18.05 -27.83
C LEU A 17 -11.10 16.70 -27.23
N ILE A 18 -12.05 16.03 -27.88
CA ILE A 18 -12.60 14.74 -27.45
C ILE A 18 -11.53 13.65 -27.52
N ASN A 19 -10.76 13.59 -28.61
CA ASN A 19 -9.78 12.52 -28.84
C ASN A 19 -8.50 12.66 -28.00
N GLN A 20 -8.17 13.86 -27.52
CA GLN A 20 -6.97 14.12 -26.72
C GLN A 20 -7.18 13.89 -25.22
N ASN A 21 -8.42 13.71 -24.77
CA ASN A 21 -8.76 13.58 -23.35
C ASN A 21 -9.23 12.17 -23.03
N GLN A 22 -8.81 11.66 -21.87
CA GLN A 22 -9.28 10.39 -21.34
C GLN A 22 -10.30 10.64 -20.23
N SER A 23 -11.01 9.58 -19.84
CA SER A 23 -11.91 9.60 -18.69
C SER A 23 -11.14 9.96 -17.42
N LEU A 24 -11.64 10.95 -16.68
CA LEU A 24 -11.07 11.37 -15.40
C LEU A 24 -11.17 10.24 -14.36
N LYS A 25 -10.05 9.81 -13.78
CA LYS A 25 -10.02 8.73 -12.77
C LYS A 25 -10.23 9.28 -11.36
N LEU A 26 -11.45 9.69 -11.06
CA LEU A 26 -11.82 10.12 -9.71
C LEU A 26 -11.62 8.99 -8.68
N PRO A 27 -11.06 9.28 -7.49
CA PRO A 27 -10.99 8.30 -6.41
C PRO A 27 -12.38 8.11 -5.80
N THR A 28 -13.06 7.04 -6.20
CA THR A 28 -14.38 6.67 -5.70
C THR A 28 -14.26 5.83 -4.42
N ASP A 29 -15.23 5.96 -3.51
CA ASP A 29 -15.31 5.14 -2.29
C ASP A 29 -15.85 3.73 -2.59
N PHE A 30 -16.60 3.60 -3.69
CA PHE A 30 -17.18 2.35 -4.16
C PHE A 30 -16.75 2.08 -5.62
N PRO A 31 -16.61 0.80 -6.02
CA PRO A 31 -16.27 0.47 -7.40
C PRO A 31 -17.41 0.88 -8.34
N ARG A 32 -17.07 1.46 -9.49
CA ARG A 32 -18.04 1.71 -10.55
C ARG A 32 -18.67 0.38 -10.97
N THR A 33 -19.98 0.28 -10.86
CA THR A 33 -20.73 -0.87 -11.36
C THR A 33 -20.69 -0.77 -12.88
N MET A 34 -20.20 -1.81 -13.57
CA MET A 34 -20.23 -1.84 -15.04
C MET A 34 -21.70 -1.72 -15.47
N MET A 35 -22.04 -0.70 -16.25
CA MET A 35 -23.29 -0.70 -16.99
C MET A 35 -23.18 -1.85 -17.99
N ASP A 36 -24.01 -2.88 -17.82
CA ASP A 36 -24.04 -4.01 -18.74
C ASP A 36 -24.58 -3.50 -20.08
N GLU A 37 -23.75 -3.47 -21.14
CA GLU A 37 -24.15 -2.94 -22.46
C GLU A 37 -25.35 -3.69 -23.07
N ASN A 38 -25.66 -4.89 -22.56
CA ASN A 38 -26.79 -5.71 -22.98
C ASN A 38 -28.07 -5.52 -22.15
N GLU A 39 -28.01 -4.77 -21.04
CA GLU A 39 -29.20 -4.38 -20.26
C GLU A 39 -29.67 -2.97 -20.65
N THR A 40 -30.01 -2.77 -21.92
CA THR A 40 -30.69 -1.55 -22.39
C THR A 40 -32.13 -1.40 -21.86
N ASN A 41 -32.53 -2.15 -20.82
CA ASN A 41 -33.89 -2.17 -20.29
C ASN A 41 -34.01 -2.32 -18.76
N SER A 42 -32.93 -2.21 -17.97
CA SER A 42 -33.05 -2.18 -16.51
C SER A 42 -32.92 -0.74 -16.00
N ASN A 43 -33.97 -0.27 -15.33
CA ASN A 43 -34.03 0.96 -14.54
C ASN A 43 -33.00 0.93 -13.38
N THR A 44 -31.70 0.90 -13.69
CA THR A 44 -30.69 1.21 -12.68
C THR A 44 -30.75 2.71 -12.48
N ILE A 45 -31.69 3.14 -11.63
CA ILE A 45 -31.81 4.54 -11.21
C ILE A 45 -30.50 4.87 -10.53
N LEU A 46 -29.65 5.63 -11.22
CA LEU A 46 -28.45 6.19 -10.62
C LEU A 46 -28.91 7.07 -9.47
N GLN A 47 -28.50 6.71 -8.26
CA GLN A 47 -28.90 7.42 -7.06
C GLN A 47 -28.03 8.68 -6.95
N TYR A 48 -28.63 9.81 -7.31
CA TYR A 48 -28.03 11.12 -7.13
C TYR A 48 -28.56 11.77 -5.87
N GLU A 49 -27.66 12.37 -5.10
CA GLU A 49 -28.01 13.21 -3.98
C GLU A 49 -27.27 14.53 -4.06
N GLN A 50 -27.94 15.60 -3.65
CA GLN A 50 -27.28 16.87 -3.36
C GLN A 50 -26.80 16.80 -1.91
N LEU A 51 -25.53 17.11 -1.71
CA LEU A 51 -24.95 17.23 -0.38
C LEU A 51 -25.77 18.23 0.43
N LYS A 52 -26.18 17.84 1.64
CA LYS A 52 -27.00 18.69 2.52
C LYS A 52 -26.24 19.95 2.95
N GLU A 53 -24.94 19.83 3.11
CA GLU A 53 -24.08 20.97 3.40
C GLU A 53 -23.89 21.83 2.15
N ILE A 54 -24.16 23.13 2.31
CA ILE A 54 -23.91 24.17 1.33
C ILE A 54 -22.93 25.15 1.98
N ILE A 55 -21.86 25.48 1.26
CA ILE A 55 -20.82 26.36 1.77
C ILE A 55 -20.90 27.73 1.09
N SER A 56 -20.89 28.80 1.88
CA SER A 56 -20.72 30.15 1.35
C SER A 56 -19.23 30.49 1.15
N LEU A 57 -18.93 31.04 -0.03
CA LEU A 57 -17.66 31.65 -0.41
C LEU A 57 -17.73 33.19 -0.37
N ASP A 58 -18.73 33.79 0.27
CA ASP A 58 -18.89 35.25 0.28
C ASP A 58 -17.67 35.95 0.92
N ASP A 59 -17.09 35.36 1.96
CA ASP A 59 -15.87 35.84 2.61
C ASP A 59 -14.65 35.84 1.68
N VAL A 60 -14.68 35.05 0.60
CA VAL A 60 -13.67 35.03 -0.46
C VAL A 60 -14.06 35.98 -1.59
N LEU A 61 -15.21 35.75 -2.22
CA LEU A 61 -15.63 36.40 -3.48
C LEU A 61 -16.07 37.86 -3.32
N SER A 62 -16.40 38.28 -2.10
CA SER A 62 -16.72 39.68 -1.77
C SER A 62 -15.53 40.44 -1.15
N SER A 63 -14.43 39.74 -0.84
CA SER A 63 -13.26 40.34 -0.20
C SER A 63 -12.56 41.37 -1.10
N GLN A 64 -11.93 42.38 -0.48
CA GLN A 64 -11.14 43.37 -1.21
C GLN A 64 -9.94 42.72 -1.89
N SER A 65 -9.29 41.76 -1.22
CA SER A 65 -8.15 41.05 -1.77
C SER A 65 -8.51 40.27 -3.05
N PHE A 66 -9.68 39.63 -3.11
CA PHE A 66 -10.15 38.98 -4.33
C PHE A 66 -10.37 39.99 -5.45
N LYS A 67 -10.99 41.13 -5.15
CA LYS A 67 -11.21 42.20 -6.13
C LYS A 67 -9.88 42.72 -6.69
N ASP A 68 -8.93 43.03 -5.82
CA ASP A 68 -7.63 43.60 -6.19
C ASP A 68 -6.77 42.60 -6.96
N LYS A 69 -6.80 41.31 -6.60
CA LYS A 69 -5.98 40.28 -7.27
C LYS A 69 -6.58 39.79 -8.59
N PHE A 70 -7.90 39.73 -8.72
CA PHE A 70 -8.55 39.00 -9.82
C PHE A 70 -9.58 39.80 -10.63
N LEU A 71 -10.36 40.70 -10.03
CA LEU A 71 -11.40 41.47 -10.74
C LEU A 71 -10.89 42.79 -11.32
N GLN A 72 -9.92 43.43 -10.67
CA GLN A 72 -9.41 44.76 -11.07
C GLN A 72 -8.12 44.67 -11.90
N VAL A 73 -7.52 43.49 -11.99
CA VAL A 73 -6.32 43.24 -12.80
C VAL A 73 -6.76 42.71 -14.16
N THR A 74 -6.53 43.49 -15.20
CA THR A 74 -6.59 42.99 -16.57
C THR A 74 -5.41 42.05 -16.76
N ASP A 75 -5.68 40.78 -17.06
CA ASP A 75 -4.62 39.87 -17.42
C ASP A 75 -4.03 40.26 -18.78
N SER A 76 -2.70 40.32 -18.87
CA SER A 76 -1.99 40.67 -20.11
C SER A 76 -2.16 39.59 -21.18
N GLU A 77 -2.37 38.33 -20.78
CA GLU A 77 -2.60 37.21 -21.69
C GLU A 77 -4.09 37.09 -22.10
N ALA A 78 -5.03 37.18 -21.15
CA ALA A 78 -6.47 37.08 -21.44
C ALA A 78 -7.15 38.39 -21.90
N GLN A 79 -6.47 39.54 -21.81
CA GLN A 79 -6.96 40.90 -22.13
C GLN A 79 -8.28 41.30 -21.45
N LYS A 80 -8.71 40.58 -20.41
CA LYS A 80 -9.93 40.82 -19.62
C LYS A 80 -9.67 40.55 -18.14
N SER A 81 -10.49 41.12 -17.27
CA SER A 81 -10.55 40.74 -15.86
C SER A 81 -11.14 39.33 -15.72
N PHE A 82 -10.68 38.58 -14.72
CA PHE A 82 -11.27 37.27 -14.41
C PHE A 82 -12.67 37.43 -13.81
N THR A 83 -13.52 36.41 -13.93
CA THR A 83 -14.86 36.43 -13.32
C THR A 83 -14.91 35.57 -12.05
N ARG A 84 -15.92 35.77 -11.20
CA ARG A 84 -16.18 34.86 -10.06
C ARG A 84 -16.33 33.41 -10.54
N ASN A 85 -17.00 33.20 -11.67
CA ASN A 85 -17.25 31.88 -12.23
C ASN A 85 -15.95 31.21 -12.67
N THR A 86 -15.10 31.94 -13.41
CA THR A 86 -13.77 31.46 -13.82
C THR A 86 -12.90 31.12 -12.60
N PHE A 87 -12.98 31.94 -11.54
CA PHE A 87 -12.25 31.67 -10.31
C PHE A 87 -12.69 30.37 -9.65
N VAL A 88 -13.98 30.19 -9.37
CA VAL A 88 -14.49 28.97 -8.71
C VAL A 88 -14.27 27.73 -9.58
N LEU A 89 -14.49 27.83 -10.90
CA LEU A 89 -14.18 26.74 -11.84
C LEU A 89 -12.69 26.37 -11.83
N SER A 90 -11.79 27.36 -11.72
CA SER A 90 -10.34 27.10 -11.67
C SER A 90 -9.90 26.48 -10.33
N VAL A 91 -10.53 26.87 -9.21
CA VAL A 91 -10.31 26.19 -7.92
C VAL A 91 -10.83 24.75 -7.99
N PHE A 92 -11.97 24.52 -8.61
CA PHE A 92 -12.51 23.16 -8.82
C PHE A 92 -11.60 22.32 -9.72
N ALA A 93 -11.13 22.87 -10.85
CA ALA A 93 -10.17 22.20 -11.72
C ALA A 93 -8.86 21.87 -10.99
N LEU A 94 -8.32 22.79 -10.19
CA LEU A 94 -7.16 22.51 -9.34
C LEU A 94 -7.43 21.33 -8.40
N LEU A 95 -8.59 21.31 -7.75
CA LEU A 95 -8.96 20.22 -6.84
C LEU A 95 -8.99 18.88 -7.57
N LEU A 96 -9.66 18.82 -8.73
CA LEU A 96 -9.75 17.60 -9.55
C LEU A 96 -8.36 17.09 -9.95
N ALA A 97 -7.48 17.97 -10.44
CA ALA A 97 -6.10 17.61 -10.78
C ALA A 97 -5.31 17.08 -9.57
N ARG A 98 -5.54 17.62 -8.37
CA ARG A 98 -4.89 17.14 -7.14
C ARG A 98 -5.45 15.80 -6.66
N TYR A 99 -6.71 15.48 -6.93
CA TYR A 99 -7.31 14.19 -6.60
C TYR A 99 -6.91 13.08 -7.58
N THR A 100 -6.71 13.40 -8.85
CA THR A 100 -6.45 12.40 -9.91
C THR A 100 -4.98 12.33 -10.35
N TYR A 101 -4.20 13.38 -10.09
CA TYR A 101 -2.87 13.59 -10.66
C TYR A 101 -2.86 13.60 -12.21
N GLU A 102 -4.01 13.86 -12.83
CA GLU A 102 -4.13 13.98 -14.29
C GLU A 102 -3.94 15.43 -14.72
N GLU A 103 -3.17 15.63 -15.80
CA GLU A 103 -2.84 16.96 -16.29
C GLU A 103 -3.94 17.56 -17.17
N THR A 104 -4.64 16.72 -17.94
CA THR A 104 -5.67 17.17 -18.88
C THR A 104 -6.94 16.36 -18.73
N PHE A 105 -8.07 17.04 -18.55
CA PHE A 105 -9.39 16.41 -18.42
C PHE A 105 -10.51 17.37 -18.85
N LEU A 106 -11.71 16.81 -19.07
CA LEU A 106 -12.89 17.56 -19.51
C LEU A 106 -13.84 17.85 -18.35
N ILE A 107 -14.38 19.07 -18.32
CA ILE A 107 -15.43 19.50 -17.41
C ILE A 107 -16.65 19.92 -18.24
N GLY A 108 -17.81 19.35 -17.96
CA GLY A 108 -19.07 19.78 -18.54
C GLY A 108 -19.55 21.09 -17.92
N ILE A 109 -19.92 22.06 -18.74
CA ILE A 109 -20.47 23.35 -18.31
C ILE A 109 -21.98 23.34 -18.59
N LEU A 110 -22.77 23.48 -17.53
CA LEU A 110 -24.22 23.60 -17.62
C LEU A 110 -24.62 25.07 -17.43
N GLN A 111 -25.41 25.61 -18.35
CA GLN A 111 -26.02 26.94 -18.23
C GLN A 111 -27.45 26.84 -17.71
N ASP A 112 -28.01 27.95 -17.22
CA ASP A 112 -29.41 28.03 -16.76
C ASP A 112 -30.38 27.65 -17.90
N GLU A 113 -31.26 26.69 -17.62
CA GLU A 113 -32.26 26.15 -18.57
C GLU A 113 -33.27 27.22 -19.04
N ASN A 114 -33.44 28.34 -18.32
CA ASN A 114 -34.29 29.45 -18.77
C ASN A 114 -33.67 30.25 -19.92
N THR A 115 -32.39 30.03 -20.22
CA THR A 115 -31.75 30.51 -21.44
C THR A 115 -31.61 29.33 -22.38
N GLU A 116 -32.09 29.41 -23.62
CA GLU A 116 -31.96 28.35 -24.65
C GLU A 116 -30.48 28.05 -25.05
N ARG A 117 -29.49 28.29 -24.18
CA ARG A 117 -28.06 28.13 -24.44
C ARG A 117 -27.54 26.79 -23.92
N ASP A 118 -27.41 25.85 -24.84
CA ASP A 118 -26.19 25.11 -25.14
C ASP A 118 -25.19 24.82 -23.99
N SER A 119 -25.37 23.70 -23.30
CA SER A 119 -24.31 23.11 -22.46
C SER A 119 -23.11 22.70 -23.33
N PHE A 120 -21.89 22.93 -22.83
CA PHE A 120 -20.65 22.62 -23.55
C PHE A 120 -19.57 21.98 -22.67
N ILE A 121 -18.45 21.56 -23.26
CA ILE A 121 -17.29 21.02 -22.52
C ILE A 121 -16.12 21.98 -22.56
N VAL A 122 -15.36 22.04 -21.48
CA VAL A 122 -14.10 22.79 -21.36
C VAL A 122 -13.01 21.80 -20.97
N SER A 123 -11.84 21.89 -21.62
CA SER A 123 -10.66 21.15 -21.18
C SER A 123 -9.89 21.98 -20.15
N ALA A 124 -9.63 21.37 -18.99
CA ALA A 124 -8.68 21.88 -18.03
C ALA A 124 -7.31 21.28 -18.34
N ASN A 125 -6.28 22.12 -18.43
CA ASN A 125 -4.89 21.69 -18.58
C ASN A 125 -4.07 22.31 -17.44
N ILE A 126 -3.58 21.44 -16.58
CA ILE A 126 -2.84 21.75 -15.36
C ILE A 126 -1.58 20.89 -15.38
N PRO A 127 -0.38 21.43 -15.64
CA PRO A 127 0.83 20.63 -15.58
C PRO A 127 0.96 20.08 -14.17
N MET A 128 1.23 18.78 -14.03
CA MET A 128 1.44 18.17 -12.72
C MET A 128 2.93 17.86 -12.56
N PRO A 129 3.49 17.91 -11.34
CA PRO A 129 4.85 17.45 -11.13
C PRO A 129 4.92 15.99 -11.55
N SER A 130 5.87 15.62 -12.43
CA SER A 130 6.14 14.21 -12.66
C SER A 130 6.48 13.58 -11.32
N ALA A 131 5.79 12.50 -10.98
CA ALA A 131 6.27 11.61 -9.94
C ALA A 131 7.48 10.89 -10.53
N ASP A 132 8.63 11.57 -10.60
CA ASP A 132 9.89 10.87 -10.89
C ASP A 132 10.07 9.83 -9.79
N GLU A 133 10.07 8.55 -10.18
CA GLU A 133 10.04 7.36 -9.33
C GLU A 133 11.19 7.28 -8.29
N ASP A 134 12.14 8.20 -8.32
CA ASP A 134 13.39 8.15 -7.54
C ASP A 134 13.55 9.22 -6.44
N THR A 135 12.56 10.07 -6.15
CA THR A 135 12.67 11.10 -5.08
C THR A 135 11.95 10.75 -3.78
N PHE A 136 12.23 9.56 -3.24
CA PHE A 136 11.97 9.22 -1.83
C PHE A 136 13.20 9.42 -0.94
N GLU A 137 14.24 10.12 -1.41
CA GLU A 137 15.24 10.70 -0.53
C GLU A 137 14.69 12.03 0.01
N GLY A 138 14.44 12.05 1.33
CA GLY A 138 14.12 13.28 2.03
C GLY A 138 15.12 14.37 1.67
N ILE A 139 14.58 15.57 1.39
CA ILE A 139 15.31 16.79 1.02
C ILE A 139 15.79 16.80 -0.44
N SER A 140 14.85 16.94 -1.38
CA SER A 140 14.74 18.14 -2.24
C SER A 140 13.54 18.03 -3.18
N ARG A 141 12.51 18.87 -2.97
CA ARG A 141 11.49 19.23 -3.98
C ARG A 141 12.10 20.13 -5.08
N GLU A 142 13.38 20.02 -5.37
CA GLU A 142 14.04 20.90 -6.32
C GLU A 142 14.17 20.22 -7.68
N LYS A 143 13.55 20.87 -8.66
CA LYS A 143 13.72 20.73 -10.12
C LYS A 143 12.83 19.72 -10.84
N SER A 144 11.60 20.13 -11.18
CA SER A 144 11.25 20.49 -12.58
C SER A 144 9.78 20.91 -12.86
N THR A 145 9.05 21.49 -11.91
CA THR A 145 7.77 22.21 -12.18
C THR A 145 7.66 23.52 -11.38
N THR A 146 8.79 24.21 -11.23
CA THR A 146 8.84 25.50 -10.55
C THR A 146 8.00 26.56 -11.29
N GLU A 147 6.98 27.05 -10.59
CA GLU A 147 6.19 28.28 -10.85
C GLU A 147 4.99 28.19 -11.83
N TYR A 148 4.13 27.17 -11.73
CA TYR A 148 2.79 27.29 -12.31
C TYR A 148 1.87 28.09 -11.38
N SER A 149 1.70 29.38 -11.68
CA SER A 149 0.88 30.29 -10.84
C SER A 149 -0.62 30.07 -11.04
N PHE A 150 -1.41 30.43 -10.03
CA PHE A 150 -2.87 30.37 -10.14
C PHE A 150 -3.42 31.35 -11.19
N LYS A 151 -2.74 32.48 -11.44
CA LYS A 151 -3.11 33.39 -12.52
C LYS A 151 -3.04 32.71 -13.89
N LYS A 152 -1.98 31.93 -14.14
CA LYS A 152 -1.83 31.15 -15.37
C LYS A 152 -2.92 30.09 -15.52
N LEU A 153 -3.30 29.44 -14.42
CA LEU A 153 -4.45 28.53 -14.40
C LEU A 153 -5.75 29.24 -14.83
N LEU A 154 -6.03 30.41 -14.25
CA LEU A 154 -7.21 31.20 -14.61
C LEU A 154 -7.22 31.57 -16.10
N SER A 155 -6.09 32.04 -16.64
CA SER A 155 -5.95 32.39 -18.05
C SER A 155 -6.21 31.19 -18.97
N ASN A 156 -5.66 30.02 -18.61
CA ASN A 156 -5.89 28.78 -19.36
C ASN A 156 -7.36 28.36 -19.36
N ILE A 157 -8.02 28.34 -18.19
CA ILE A 157 -9.44 27.96 -18.07
C ILE A 157 -10.34 28.98 -18.80
N GLN A 158 -10.04 30.27 -18.70
CA GLN A 158 -10.80 31.32 -19.40
C GLN A 158 -10.62 31.23 -20.92
N GLY A 159 -9.40 30.96 -21.40
CA GLY A 159 -9.11 30.73 -22.81
C GLY A 159 -9.89 29.52 -23.34
N ALA A 160 -9.79 28.38 -22.65
CA ALA A 160 -10.50 27.15 -23.02
C ALA A 160 -12.03 27.35 -23.02
N PHE A 161 -12.59 28.08 -22.05
CA PHE A 161 -14.01 28.44 -22.04
C PHE A 161 -14.39 29.29 -23.26
N SER A 162 -13.59 30.31 -23.59
CA SER A 162 -13.83 31.21 -24.72
C SER A 162 -13.75 30.48 -26.06
N ASP A 163 -12.78 29.58 -26.21
CA ASP A 163 -12.61 28.74 -27.40
C ASP A 163 -13.79 27.78 -27.57
N SER A 164 -14.22 27.12 -26.50
CA SER A 164 -15.39 26.24 -26.52
C SER A 164 -16.64 26.99 -26.96
N VAL A 165 -16.93 28.16 -26.37
CA VAL A 165 -18.08 28.99 -26.77
C VAL A 165 -17.95 29.47 -28.22
N GLY A 166 -16.76 29.89 -28.65
CA GLY A 166 -16.51 30.34 -30.02
C GLY A 166 -16.69 29.26 -31.09
N ASN A 167 -16.54 27.99 -30.72
CA ASN A 167 -16.73 26.85 -31.62
C ASN A 167 -18.11 26.17 -31.47
N LEU A 168 -19.00 26.69 -30.61
CA LEU A 168 -20.31 26.11 -30.32
C LEU A 168 -21.40 26.51 -31.33
N SER A 169 -21.25 27.70 -31.93
CA SER A 169 -22.31 28.37 -32.70
C SER A 169 -22.97 27.57 -33.82
N GLN A 170 -22.26 26.63 -34.46
CA GLN A 170 -22.81 25.83 -35.58
C GLN A 170 -23.50 24.55 -35.11
N PHE A 171 -23.35 24.17 -33.84
CA PHE A 171 -23.88 22.91 -33.31
C PHE A 171 -24.98 23.12 -32.28
N GLY A 172 -25.03 24.29 -31.64
CA GLY A 172 -25.90 24.49 -30.49
C GLY A 172 -25.28 23.75 -29.30
N ASN A 173 -25.60 22.49 -29.09
CA ASN A 173 -25.20 21.75 -27.89
C ASN A 173 -24.13 20.65 -28.15
N VAL A 174 -23.62 20.07 -27.05
CA VAL A 174 -22.66 18.97 -27.09
C VAL A 174 -23.21 17.69 -27.72
N GLN A 175 -24.51 17.39 -27.58
CA GLN A 175 -25.08 16.19 -28.17
C GLN A 175 -25.00 16.21 -29.71
N ASN A 176 -25.23 17.38 -30.30
CA ASN A 176 -25.05 17.59 -31.74
C ASN A 176 -23.58 17.50 -32.15
N ILE A 177 -22.66 18.02 -31.33
CA ILE A 177 -21.21 17.88 -31.54
C ILE A 177 -20.82 16.40 -31.55
N LEU A 178 -21.21 15.64 -30.53
CA LEU A 178 -20.90 14.21 -30.40
C LEU A 178 -21.47 13.42 -31.57
N SER A 179 -22.72 13.68 -31.95
CA SER A 179 -23.36 13.03 -33.10
C SER A 179 -22.60 13.27 -34.41
N GLU A 180 -22.12 14.50 -34.64
CA GLU A 180 -21.35 14.87 -35.84
C GLU A 180 -19.92 14.29 -35.81
N VAL A 181 -19.29 14.22 -34.64
CA VAL A 181 -17.98 13.57 -34.46
C VAL A 181 -18.10 12.07 -34.73
N GLU A 182 -19.12 11.41 -34.18
CA GLU A 182 -19.39 9.99 -34.40
C GLU A 182 -19.65 9.68 -35.88
N GLN A 183 -20.45 10.51 -36.55
CA GLN A 183 -20.69 10.36 -37.99
C GLN A 183 -19.40 10.47 -38.82
N LYS A 184 -18.45 11.31 -38.39
CA LYS A 184 -17.20 11.56 -39.13
C LYS A 184 -16.08 10.57 -38.80
N GLN A 185 -16.03 10.06 -37.57
CA GLN A 185 -14.90 9.28 -37.05
C GLN A 185 -15.24 7.84 -36.63
N GLY A 186 -16.53 7.48 -36.62
CA GLY A 186 -17.01 6.22 -36.06
C GLY A 186 -17.45 6.35 -34.60
N LYS A 187 -17.96 5.25 -34.01
CA LYS A 187 -18.51 5.24 -32.64
C LYS A 187 -17.47 5.75 -31.64
N VAL A 188 -17.83 6.83 -30.92
CA VAL A 188 -17.06 7.38 -29.80
C VAL A 188 -17.68 6.81 -28.53
N ASP A 189 -16.87 6.25 -27.63
CA ASP A 189 -17.37 5.87 -26.31
C ASP A 189 -17.57 7.15 -25.48
N THR A 190 -18.82 7.60 -25.41
CA THR A 190 -19.22 8.81 -24.69
C THR A 190 -19.59 8.54 -23.23
N THR A 191 -19.65 7.26 -22.83
CA THR A 191 -20.11 6.81 -21.50
C THR A 191 -19.27 7.40 -20.36
N LEU A 192 -17.99 7.67 -20.64
CA LEU A 192 -17.02 8.23 -19.70
C LEU A 192 -16.24 9.39 -20.35
N LEU A 193 -16.88 10.18 -21.21
CA LEU A 193 -16.20 11.35 -21.77
C LEU A 193 -16.11 12.51 -20.78
N VAL A 194 -17.14 12.70 -19.95
CA VAL A 194 -17.22 13.78 -18.96
C VAL A 194 -17.74 13.21 -17.64
N GLN A 195 -16.89 13.12 -16.63
CA GLN A 195 -17.25 12.64 -15.28
C GLN A 195 -17.71 13.75 -14.35
N VAL A 196 -17.32 14.99 -14.63
CA VAL A 196 -17.55 16.13 -13.74
C VAL A 196 -18.19 17.28 -14.49
N SER A 197 -19.02 18.03 -13.79
CA SER A 197 -19.65 19.22 -14.36
C SER A 197 -19.71 20.39 -13.39
N PHE A 198 -19.85 21.57 -13.96
CA PHE A 198 -19.92 22.85 -13.27
C PHE A 198 -21.09 23.69 -13.80
N SER A 199 -21.83 24.34 -12.92
CA SER A 199 -22.83 25.35 -13.29
C SER A 199 -22.70 26.60 -12.43
N SER A 200 -23.13 27.74 -12.98
CA SER A 200 -23.14 28.99 -12.25
C SER A 200 -24.22 29.92 -12.78
N TYR A 201 -25.23 30.18 -11.96
CA TYR A 201 -26.37 31.05 -12.25
C TYR A 201 -27.03 31.52 -10.94
N ASP A 202 -28.01 32.42 -11.04
CA ASP A 202 -28.68 32.99 -9.87
C ASP A 202 -29.69 32.00 -9.26
N GLY A 203 -29.53 31.71 -7.98
CA GLY A 203 -30.42 30.83 -7.22
C GLY A 203 -29.88 29.41 -7.03
N PRO A 204 -30.59 28.57 -6.24
CA PRO A 204 -30.11 27.24 -5.90
C PRO A 204 -30.20 26.28 -7.09
N TYR A 205 -29.28 25.31 -7.12
CA TYR A 205 -29.37 24.18 -8.02
C TYR A 205 -30.60 23.32 -7.69
N ASN A 206 -31.42 23.00 -8.70
CA ASN A 206 -32.54 22.08 -8.54
C ASN A 206 -32.29 20.78 -9.31
N LEU A 207 -31.96 19.72 -8.59
CA LEU A 207 -31.71 18.39 -9.15
C LEU A 207 -32.85 17.85 -10.02
N VAL A 208 -34.10 18.19 -9.69
CA VAL A 208 -35.29 17.65 -10.39
C VAL A 208 -35.44 18.26 -11.78
N ASN A 209 -35.24 19.58 -11.91
CA ASN A 209 -35.35 20.28 -13.19
C ASN A 209 -34.25 19.88 -14.16
N ALA A 210 -33.08 19.58 -13.64
CA ALA A 210 -31.91 19.36 -14.47
C ALA A 210 -31.92 17.94 -15.16
N SER A 211 -32.98 17.15 -14.93
CA SER A 211 -33.30 15.94 -15.69
C SER A 211 -33.66 16.20 -17.17
N SER A 212 -33.90 17.47 -17.55
CA SER A 212 -34.06 17.91 -18.95
C SER A 212 -32.77 18.42 -19.64
N SER A 213 -31.64 18.44 -18.94
CA SER A 213 -30.36 18.90 -19.51
C SER A 213 -29.84 17.96 -20.61
N PRO A 214 -29.22 18.48 -21.69
CA PRO A 214 -28.59 17.67 -22.75
C PRO A 214 -27.40 16.84 -22.26
N PHE A 215 -26.86 17.15 -21.08
CA PHE A 215 -26.15 16.18 -20.27
C PHE A 215 -27.17 15.57 -19.31
N PRO A 216 -27.52 14.29 -19.46
CA PRO A 216 -28.26 13.62 -18.41
C PRO A 216 -27.40 13.77 -17.16
N ILE A 217 -27.88 14.44 -16.12
CA ILE A 217 -27.14 14.52 -14.85
C ILE A 217 -26.89 13.13 -14.32
N SER A 218 -27.70 12.16 -14.73
CA SER A 218 -27.44 10.74 -14.54
C SER A 218 -26.07 10.27 -15.03
N ASN A 219 -25.37 10.99 -15.90
CA ASN A 219 -24.14 10.50 -16.55
C ASN A 219 -22.84 11.12 -16.00
N VAL A 220 -22.90 12.09 -15.08
CA VAL A 220 -21.71 12.69 -14.46
C VAL A 220 -21.53 12.22 -13.02
N ASP A 221 -20.37 11.72 -12.65
CA ASP A 221 -20.09 11.27 -11.28
C ASP A 221 -20.32 12.38 -10.23
N LEU A 222 -20.02 13.63 -10.59
CA LEU A 222 -19.99 14.78 -9.69
C LEU A 222 -20.41 16.09 -10.41
N HIS A 223 -21.25 16.89 -9.76
CA HIS A 223 -21.64 18.24 -10.20
C HIS A 223 -21.37 19.28 -9.12
N LEU A 224 -20.71 20.39 -9.49
CA LEU A 224 -20.51 21.56 -8.63
C LEU A 224 -21.36 22.73 -9.15
N HIS A 225 -22.15 23.35 -8.27
CA HIS A 225 -22.94 24.53 -8.61
C HIS A 225 -22.53 25.74 -7.76
N LEU A 226 -22.42 26.91 -8.40
CA LEU A 226 -22.22 28.21 -7.75
C LEU A 226 -23.46 29.11 -7.95
N ASP A 227 -24.16 29.42 -6.86
CA ASP A 227 -25.20 30.46 -6.85
C ASP A 227 -24.54 31.84 -6.88
N THR A 228 -24.65 32.53 -8.02
CA THR A 228 -24.00 33.83 -8.24
C THR A 228 -24.58 34.97 -7.41
N LYS A 229 -25.80 34.79 -6.87
CA LYS A 229 -26.46 35.78 -6.03
C LYS A 229 -25.99 35.72 -4.59
N THR A 230 -25.80 34.51 -4.06
CA THR A 230 -25.47 34.27 -2.65
C THR A 230 -24.01 33.88 -2.42
N ASN A 231 -23.24 33.67 -3.49
CA ASN A 231 -21.88 33.10 -3.45
C ASN A 231 -21.84 31.74 -2.73
N GLN A 232 -22.95 30.99 -2.77
CA GLN A 232 -23.04 29.65 -2.18
C GLN A 232 -22.64 28.59 -3.20
N VAL A 233 -21.97 27.54 -2.72
CA VAL A 233 -21.53 26.41 -3.52
C VAL A 233 -22.13 25.13 -2.97
N SER A 234 -22.67 24.32 -3.87
CA SER A 234 -23.25 23.01 -3.56
C SER A 234 -22.70 21.92 -4.46
N ILE A 235 -22.63 20.69 -3.94
CA ILE A 235 -22.20 19.50 -4.66
C ILE A 235 -23.38 18.53 -4.82
N SER A 236 -23.54 17.96 -6.00
CA SER A 236 -24.41 16.82 -6.27
C SER A 236 -23.58 15.66 -6.82
N TYR A 237 -23.85 14.43 -6.38
CA TYR A 237 -22.98 13.29 -6.66
C TYR A 237 -23.72 11.95 -6.72
N GLN A 238 -23.08 10.97 -7.36
CA GLN A 238 -23.51 9.57 -7.40
C GLN A 238 -23.22 8.85 -6.08
N THR A 239 -24.26 8.45 -5.33
CA THR A 239 -24.11 7.80 -4.01
C THR A 239 -23.59 6.36 -4.10
N ASN A 240 -23.68 5.74 -5.27
CA ASN A 240 -23.04 4.46 -5.59
C ASN A 240 -21.53 4.59 -5.88
N LEU A 241 -20.99 5.81 -5.95
CA LEU A 241 -19.55 6.07 -6.16
C LEU A 241 -18.91 6.76 -4.95
N PHE A 242 -19.61 7.69 -4.30
CA PHE A 242 -19.05 8.50 -3.21
C PHE A 242 -19.89 8.46 -1.94
N THR A 243 -19.22 8.56 -0.81
CA THR A 243 -19.84 8.80 0.50
C THR A 243 -20.11 10.29 0.73
N GLU A 244 -21.11 10.61 1.57
CA GLU A 244 -21.40 11.99 1.99
C GLU A 244 -20.17 12.66 2.62
N LEU A 245 -19.42 11.92 3.46
CA LEU A 245 -18.20 12.41 4.11
C LEU A 245 -17.10 12.81 3.10
N ARG A 246 -16.90 12.03 2.02
CA ARG A 246 -15.95 12.35 0.96
C ARG A 246 -16.29 13.67 0.27
N MET A 247 -17.56 13.85 -0.06
CA MET A 247 -18.06 15.04 -0.74
C MET A 247 -18.02 16.27 0.16
N GLN A 248 -18.32 16.09 1.45
CA GLN A 248 -18.17 17.12 2.47
C GLN A 248 -16.71 17.59 2.60
N ASP A 249 -15.75 16.68 2.66
CA ASP A 249 -14.33 17.06 2.73
C ASP A 249 -13.88 17.76 1.44
N MET A 250 -14.30 17.28 0.26
CA MET A 250 -14.00 17.94 -1.03
C MET A 250 -14.54 19.38 -1.07
N LEU A 251 -15.77 19.63 -0.59
CA LEU A 251 -16.35 20.98 -0.54
C LEU A 251 -15.59 21.89 0.44
N ASN A 252 -15.16 21.35 1.59
CA ASN A 252 -14.33 22.06 2.55
C ASN A 252 -12.93 22.38 2.00
N GLN A 253 -12.32 21.44 1.26
CA GLN A 253 -11.05 21.65 0.55
C GLN A 253 -11.17 22.75 -0.51
N LEU A 254 -12.27 22.79 -1.27
CA LEU A 254 -12.54 23.85 -2.23
C LEU A 254 -12.57 25.23 -1.57
N LYS A 255 -13.28 25.37 -0.43
CA LYS A 255 -13.31 26.63 0.33
C LYS A 255 -11.94 26.99 0.89
N LEU A 256 -11.21 26.02 1.43
CA LEU A 256 -9.86 26.23 1.97
C LEU A 256 -8.88 26.71 0.89
N ALA A 257 -8.90 26.08 -0.28
CA ALA A 257 -8.09 26.46 -1.42
C ALA A 257 -8.44 27.88 -1.92
N ALA A 258 -9.73 28.18 -2.06
CA ALA A 258 -10.21 29.50 -2.47
C ALA A 258 -9.75 30.62 -1.50
N LYS A 259 -9.78 30.36 -0.19
CA LYS A 259 -9.28 31.29 0.84
C LYS A 259 -7.77 31.54 0.73
N GLN A 260 -7.00 30.46 0.62
CA GLN A 260 -5.53 30.52 0.50
C GLN A 260 -5.11 31.35 -0.72
N LEU A 261 -5.72 31.08 -1.88
CA LEU A 261 -5.40 31.78 -3.14
C LEU A 261 -5.66 33.29 -3.09
N VAL A 262 -6.65 33.72 -2.30
CA VAL A 262 -6.93 35.14 -2.12
C VAL A 262 -6.06 35.75 -1.01
N SER A 263 -5.83 35.05 0.10
CA SER A 263 -5.18 35.64 1.29
C SER A 263 -3.65 35.57 1.28
N GLU A 264 -3.05 34.53 0.71
CA GLU A 264 -1.61 34.28 0.79
C GLU A 264 -0.87 34.69 -0.50
N PRO A 265 0.44 35.01 -0.43
CA PRO A 265 1.28 35.21 -1.60
C PRO A 265 1.71 33.85 -2.17
N ILE A 266 0.73 33.10 -2.71
CA ILE A 266 0.96 31.79 -3.30
C ILE A 266 1.58 31.95 -4.68
N GLN A 267 2.84 31.55 -4.81
CA GLN A 267 3.58 31.62 -6.08
C GLN A 267 3.19 30.46 -7.01
N SER A 268 2.97 29.27 -6.45
CA SER A 268 2.64 28.06 -7.19
C SER A 268 1.32 27.45 -6.72
N ILE A 269 0.50 26.95 -7.66
CA ILE A 269 -0.73 26.21 -7.31
C ILE A 269 -0.47 24.96 -6.46
N PHE A 270 0.77 24.45 -6.43
CA PHE A 270 1.16 23.29 -5.63
C PHE A 270 1.41 23.61 -4.15
N ASP A 271 1.56 24.89 -3.81
CA ASP A 271 1.70 25.33 -2.42
C ASP A 271 0.33 25.44 -1.72
N VAL A 272 -0.77 25.37 -2.47
CA VAL A 272 -2.12 25.36 -1.93
C VAL A 272 -2.34 24.05 -1.14
N SER A 273 -2.51 24.18 0.16
CA SER A 273 -2.81 23.04 1.03
C SER A 273 -4.27 22.61 0.90
N LEU A 274 -4.50 21.31 0.75
CA LEU A 274 -5.83 20.69 0.81
C LEU A 274 -6.09 20.02 2.17
N VAL A 275 -5.22 20.23 3.17
CA VAL A 275 -5.37 19.63 4.49
C VAL A 275 -6.35 20.46 5.33
N THR A 276 -7.63 20.05 5.33
CA THR A 276 -8.71 20.67 6.12
C THR A 276 -8.50 20.48 7.63
N GLU A 277 -9.19 21.26 8.47
CA GLU A 277 -9.18 21.04 9.92
C GLU A 277 -9.65 19.64 10.29
N TYR A 278 -10.65 19.10 9.57
CA TYR A 278 -11.06 17.71 9.72
C TYR A 278 -9.94 16.73 9.33
N ALA A 279 -9.30 16.92 8.17
CA ALA A 279 -8.18 16.08 7.73
C ALA A 279 -7.03 16.06 8.74
N LYS A 280 -6.71 17.19 9.41
CA LYS A 280 -5.72 17.23 10.50
C LYS A 280 -6.05 16.31 11.67
N THR A 281 -7.33 16.00 11.90
CA THR A 281 -7.74 15.11 13.01
C THR A 281 -7.62 13.62 12.68
N VAL A 282 -7.57 13.26 11.40
CA VAL A 282 -7.54 11.86 10.94
C VAL A 282 -6.22 11.45 10.30
N LEU A 283 -5.47 12.41 9.74
CA LEU A 283 -4.15 12.17 9.20
C LEU A 283 -3.12 12.05 10.35
N PRO A 284 -2.17 11.11 10.26
CA PRO A 284 -1.07 11.08 11.20
C PRO A 284 -0.26 12.37 11.09
N HIS A 285 0.08 12.98 12.23
CA HIS A 285 0.99 14.11 12.25
C HIS A 285 2.42 13.64 11.92
N PRO A 286 3.04 14.13 10.84
CA PRO A 286 4.38 13.68 10.44
C PRO A 286 5.45 14.03 11.49
N ASP A 287 5.23 15.11 12.26
CA ASP A 287 6.16 15.58 13.29
C ASP A 287 5.95 14.93 14.66
N LYS A 288 4.94 14.05 14.80
CA LYS A 288 4.71 13.38 16.09
C LYS A 288 5.85 12.38 16.33
N PRO A 289 6.59 12.50 17.45
CA PRO A 289 7.67 11.57 17.74
C PRO A 289 7.09 10.15 17.84
N LEU A 290 7.71 9.23 17.10
CA LEU A 290 7.42 7.81 17.23
C LEU A 290 8.04 7.28 18.52
N ASN A 291 7.40 6.28 19.12
CA ASN A 291 8.02 5.57 20.22
C ASN A 291 9.26 4.83 19.70
N ASN A 292 10.41 5.04 20.33
CA ASN A 292 11.69 4.39 19.99
C ASN A 292 12.19 3.47 21.12
N ASP A 293 11.27 2.89 21.89
CA ASP A 293 11.58 1.92 22.94
C ASP A 293 12.25 0.69 22.32
N PHE A 294 13.39 0.31 22.89
CA PHE A 294 14.12 -0.90 22.55
C PHE A 294 13.84 -1.99 23.59
N TYR A 295 13.26 -3.10 23.13
CA TYR A 295 12.83 -4.21 24.00
C TYR A 295 13.89 -5.33 24.11
N GLY A 296 15.17 -4.97 23.92
CA GLY A 296 16.29 -5.92 23.87
C GLY A 296 16.39 -6.63 22.53
N ALA A 297 17.55 -7.22 22.24
CA ALA A 297 17.72 -7.97 21.01
C ALA A 297 16.95 -9.29 21.06
N ILE A 298 16.40 -9.75 19.94
CA ILE A 298 15.48 -10.90 19.96
C ILE A 298 16.09 -12.20 20.51
N HIS A 299 17.40 -12.41 20.34
CA HIS A 299 18.09 -13.57 20.91
C HIS A 299 18.28 -13.47 22.44
N GLU A 300 18.37 -12.26 22.99
CA GLU A 300 18.37 -12.03 24.45
C GLU A 300 16.98 -12.32 25.01
N VAL A 301 15.92 -11.88 24.32
CA VAL A 301 14.54 -12.23 24.69
C VAL A 301 14.34 -13.74 24.66
N PHE A 302 14.87 -14.43 23.65
CA PHE A 302 14.86 -15.89 23.57
C PHE A 302 15.60 -16.56 24.75
N GLN A 303 16.79 -16.06 25.12
CA GLN A 303 17.55 -16.55 26.28
C GLN A 303 16.73 -16.46 27.57
N GLU A 304 16.04 -15.34 27.77
CA GLU A 304 15.17 -15.15 28.94
C GLU A 304 13.97 -16.11 28.92
N GLN A 305 13.40 -16.41 27.75
CA GLN A 305 12.40 -17.46 27.64
C GLN A 305 12.99 -18.84 27.97
N ALA A 306 14.18 -19.17 27.46
CA ALA A 306 14.82 -20.46 27.73
C ALA A 306 15.10 -20.69 29.22
N LYS A 307 15.41 -19.65 29.99
CA LYS A 307 15.52 -19.72 31.44
C LYS A 307 14.17 -19.96 32.14
N LYS A 308 13.09 -19.34 31.64
CA LYS A 308 11.74 -19.42 32.22
C LYS A 308 11.03 -20.73 31.92
N ILE A 309 11.17 -21.25 30.70
CA ILE A 309 10.42 -22.39 30.16
C ILE A 309 11.33 -23.42 29.46
N PRO A 310 12.38 -23.93 30.13
CA PRO A 310 13.45 -24.71 29.49
C PRO A 310 12.95 -25.96 28.74
N GLN A 311 12.01 -26.70 29.34
CA GLN A 311 11.49 -27.96 28.81
C GLN A 311 10.36 -27.80 27.78
N ARG A 312 9.93 -26.56 27.49
CA ARG A 312 8.90 -26.32 26.48
C ARG A 312 9.50 -26.52 25.09
N ILE A 313 8.72 -27.13 24.19
CA ILE A 313 9.08 -27.23 22.77
C ILE A 313 9.02 -25.84 22.13
N THR A 314 10.14 -25.39 21.55
CA THR A 314 10.21 -24.13 20.80
C THR A 314 9.89 -24.34 19.33
N MET A 315 10.36 -25.46 18.74
CA MET A 315 10.16 -25.74 17.33
C MET A 315 10.07 -27.23 17.02
N VAL A 316 9.37 -27.57 15.94
CA VAL A 316 9.20 -28.93 15.44
C VAL A 316 9.21 -28.93 13.91
N ASP A 317 10.00 -29.80 13.29
CA ASP A 317 9.89 -30.14 11.86
C ASP A 317 9.53 -31.62 11.67
N SER A 318 9.67 -32.16 10.45
CA SER A 318 9.34 -33.57 10.17
C SER A 318 10.31 -34.58 10.78
N LYS A 319 11.49 -34.14 11.26
CA LYS A 319 12.56 -34.99 11.75
C LYS A 319 12.77 -34.85 13.25
N GLU A 320 12.62 -33.64 13.80
CA GLU A 320 12.98 -33.37 15.19
C GLU A 320 12.07 -32.37 15.91
N SER A 321 12.06 -32.47 17.24
CA SER A 321 11.37 -31.57 18.15
C SER A 321 12.38 -31.06 19.17
N VAL A 322 12.45 -29.73 19.32
CA VAL A 322 13.54 -29.07 20.03
C VAL A 322 12.96 -28.22 21.15
N THR A 323 13.52 -28.35 22.36
CA THR A 323 13.15 -27.53 23.51
C THR A 323 13.86 -26.18 23.50
N TYR A 324 13.34 -25.21 24.25
CA TYR A 324 14.03 -23.93 24.46
C TYR A 324 15.43 -24.11 25.05
N GLU A 325 15.61 -25.02 26.02
CA GLU A 325 16.91 -25.33 26.62
C GLU A 325 17.91 -25.88 25.59
N THR A 326 17.52 -26.89 24.82
CA THR A 326 18.40 -27.51 23.82
C THR A 326 18.82 -26.50 22.75
N LEU A 327 17.88 -25.70 22.25
CA LEU A 327 18.19 -24.66 21.26
C LEU A 327 19.10 -23.57 21.86
N ASN A 328 18.87 -23.14 23.09
CA ASN A 328 19.71 -22.13 23.75
C ASN A 328 21.14 -22.64 23.94
N LYS A 329 21.27 -23.87 24.44
CA LYS A 329 22.55 -24.55 24.65
C LYS A 329 23.36 -24.63 23.35
N LEU A 330 22.81 -25.26 22.32
CA LEU A 330 23.52 -25.45 21.06
C LEU A 330 23.84 -24.14 20.36
N SER A 331 22.95 -23.14 20.43
CA SER A 331 23.24 -21.84 19.83
C SER A 331 24.36 -21.08 20.55
N ASN A 332 24.51 -21.23 21.88
CA ASN A 332 25.66 -20.68 22.60
C ASN A 332 26.97 -21.34 22.14
N GLN A 333 26.96 -22.68 22.02
CA GLN A 333 28.14 -23.43 21.60
C GLN A 333 28.53 -23.15 20.14
N LEU A 334 27.55 -23.15 19.22
CA LEU A 334 27.78 -22.79 17.82
C LEU A 334 28.26 -21.34 17.68
N ALA A 335 27.69 -20.39 18.44
CA ALA A 335 28.15 -19.00 18.41
C ALA A 335 29.63 -18.88 18.81
N ARG A 336 30.08 -19.62 19.84
CA ARG A 336 31.49 -19.65 20.24
C ARG A 336 32.39 -20.26 19.17
N GLN A 337 31.94 -21.30 18.49
CA GLN A 337 32.68 -21.84 17.35
C GLN A 337 32.83 -20.81 16.23
N LEU A 338 31.77 -20.10 15.88
CA LEU A 338 31.81 -19.05 14.85
C LEU A 338 32.79 -17.93 15.23
N LEU A 339 32.77 -17.49 16.50
CA LEU A 339 33.69 -16.49 17.03
C LEU A 339 35.13 -16.99 17.06
N ALA A 340 35.37 -18.26 17.44
CA ALA A 340 36.70 -18.89 17.43
C ALA A 340 37.27 -19.02 16.01
N ASN A 341 36.41 -19.22 15.01
CA ASN A 341 36.78 -19.20 13.59
C ASN A 341 36.99 -17.76 13.05
N GLY A 342 36.86 -16.74 13.90
CA GLY A 342 37.18 -15.36 13.62
C GLY A 342 36.01 -14.53 13.08
N LEU A 343 34.75 -14.94 13.29
CA LEU A 343 33.60 -14.07 13.06
C LEU A 343 33.66 -12.85 14.01
N LYS A 344 33.25 -11.69 13.54
CA LYS A 344 33.21 -10.45 14.31
C LYS A 344 31.80 -9.85 14.31
N ARG A 345 31.55 -9.00 15.31
CA ARG A 345 30.34 -8.19 15.41
C ARG A 345 30.08 -7.41 14.12
N GLN A 346 28.80 -7.33 13.73
CA GLN A 346 28.28 -6.63 12.55
C GLN A 346 28.76 -7.19 11.20
N GLU A 347 29.41 -8.35 11.16
CA GLU A 347 29.69 -9.06 9.91
C GLU A 347 28.49 -9.91 9.47
N VAL A 348 28.37 -10.14 8.16
CA VAL A 348 27.27 -10.92 7.60
C VAL A 348 27.62 -12.41 7.58
N VAL A 349 26.69 -13.25 8.04
CA VAL A 349 26.72 -14.71 7.93
C VAL A 349 25.61 -15.14 6.99
N THR A 350 25.98 -15.82 5.91
CA THR A 350 25.02 -16.40 4.98
C THR A 350 24.66 -17.80 5.40
N ILE A 351 23.36 -18.06 5.57
CA ILE A 351 22.83 -19.38 5.88
C ILE A 351 22.24 -19.97 4.60
N PHE A 352 22.81 -21.06 4.14
CA PHE A 352 22.37 -21.80 2.96
C PHE A 352 21.63 -23.06 3.38
N GLY A 353 20.32 -23.12 3.11
CA GLY A 353 19.54 -24.32 3.38
C GLY A 353 18.03 -24.14 3.31
N HIS A 354 17.29 -25.24 3.36
CA HIS A 354 15.83 -25.24 3.41
C HIS A 354 15.28 -25.08 4.83
N ARG A 355 14.00 -24.67 4.95
CA ARG A 355 13.28 -24.56 6.23
C ARG A 355 13.41 -25.85 7.05
N SER A 356 13.99 -25.73 8.24
CA SER A 356 14.27 -26.85 9.14
C SER A 356 14.71 -26.32 10.52
N CYS A 357 14.71 -27.18 11.53
CA CYS A 357 15.22 -26.83 12.87
C CYS A 357 16.68 -26.32 12.86
N PRO A 358 17.63 -26.92 12.09
CA PRO A 358 19.00 -26.42 11.99
C PRO A 358 19.12 -24.99 11.43
N VAL A 359 18.24 -24.55 10.52
CA VAL A 359 18.22 -23.15 10.06
C VAL A 359 17.95 -22.19 11.22
N VAL A 360 16.99 -22.53 12.07
CA VAL A 360 16.62 -21.71 13.23
C VAL A 360 17.77 -21.65 14.26
N LEU A 361 18.48 -22.77 14.45
CA LEU A 361 19.72 -22.81 15.25
C LEU A 361 20.81 -21.89 14.65
N ALA A 362 21.05 -21.94 13.35
CA ALA A 362 22.03 -21.10 12.67
C ALA A 362 21.71 -19.60 12.80
N ILE A 363 20.44 -19.21 12.66
CA ILE A 363 19.98 -17.83 12.85
C ILE A 363 20.25 -17.39 14.30
N LEU A 364 19.84 -18.18 15.29
CA LEU A 364 20.03 -17.81 16.70
C LEU A 364 21.51 -17.69 17.07
N ALA A 365 22.35 -18.63 16.62
CA ALA A 365 23.80 -18.59 16.87
C ALA A 365 24.46 -17.36 16.21
N THR A 366 24.05 -17.00 14.99
CA THR A 366 24.54 -15.81 14.28
C THR A 366 24.19 -14.54 15.07
N LEU A 367 22.94 -14.40 15.51
CA LEU A 367 22.49 -13.24 16.29
C LEU A 367 23.23 -13.14 17.62
N LYS A 368 23.52 -14.26 18.28
CA LYS A 368 24.33 -14.31 19.52
C LYS A 368 25.79 -13.86 19.32
N CYS A 369 26.31 -13.92 18.09
CA CYS A 369 27.62 -13.35 17.75
C CYS A 369 27.59 -11.84 17.51
N ALA A 370 26.44 -11.17 17.70
CA ALA A 370 26.17 -9.81 17.23
C ALA A 370 26.43 -9.65 15.73
N ALA A 371 26.18 -10.71 14.95
CA ALA A 371 26.36 -10.75 13.52
C ALA A 371 25.01 -10.67 12.78
N VAL A 372 25.07 -10.35 11.49
CA VAL A 372 23.91 -10.14 10.63
C VAL A 372 23.65 -11.41 9.83
N PHE A 373 22.48 -12.04 9.94
CA PHE A 373 22.20 -13.21 9.10
C PHE A 373 21.56 -12.80 7.77
N ASN A 374 21.82 -13.58 6.72
CA ASN A 374 20.95 -13.64 5.54
C ASN A 374 20.69 -15.10 5.16
N MET A 375 19.64 -15.31 4.36
CA MET A 375 19.22 -16.64 3.92
C MET A 375 19.40 -16.76 2.41
N LEU A 376 19.92 -17.90 1.95
CA LEU A 376 19.94 -18.29 0.55
C LEU A 376 19.26 -19.64 0.37
N ASP A 377 18.28 -19.69 -0.54
CA ASP A 377 17.54 -20.90 -0.87
C ASP A 377 18.33 -21.75 -1.87
N PRO A 378 18.56 -23.04 -1.59
CA PRO A 378 19.15 -23.98 -2.56
C PRO A 378 18.37 -24.07 -3.89
N ALA A 379 17.10 -23.69 -3.93
CA ALA A 379 16.30 -23.64 -5.16
C ALA A 379 16.72 -22.52 -6.12
N TYR A 380 17.53 -21.54 -5.68
CA TYR A 380 18.00 -20.47 -6.54
C TYR A 380 19.09 -20.95 -7.52
N PRO A 381 19.08 -20.44 -8.77
CA PRO A 381 20.18 -20.67 -9.70
C PRO A 381 21.52 -20.20 -9.12
N ALA A 382 22.62 -20.87 -9.48
CA ALA A 382 23.96 -20.55 -8.98
C ALA A 382 24.36 -19.09 -9.19
N ASP A 383 24.05 -18.50 -10.36
CA ASP A 383 24.35 -17.10 -10.66
C ASP A 383 23.60 -16.14 -9.73
N ARG A 384 22.36 -16.46 -9.36
CA ARG A 384 21.58 -15.67 -8.40
C ARG A 384 22.18 -15.75 -7.00
N ILE A 385 22.61 -16.94 -6.58
CA ILE A 385 23.31 -17.14 -5.29
C ILE A 385 24.60 -16.30 -5.28
N ILE A 386 25.41 -16.37 -6.32
CA ILE A 386 26.65 -15.58 -6.45
C ILE A 386 26.35 -14.09 -6.37
N THR A 387 25.35 -13.60 -7.09
CA THR A 387 24.98 -12.17 -7.06
C THR A 387 24.57 -11.74 -5.65
N CYS A 388 23.81 -12.56 -4.92
CA CYS A 388 23.46 -12.27 -3.53
C CYS A 388 24.69 -12.26 -2.60
N LEU A 389 25.64 -13.17 -2.80
CA LEU A 389 26.91 -13.18 -2.06
C LEU A 389 27.76 -11.94 -2.36
N GLU A 390 27.77 -11.46 -3.61
CA GLU A 390 28.43 -10.20 -3.98
C GLU A 390 27.82 -9.01 -3.24
N VAL A 391 26.49 -8.91 -3.25
CA VAL A 391 25.74 -7.82 -2.59
C VAL A 391 25.93 -7.83 -1.07
N SER A 392 25.91 -9.01 -0.43
CA SER A 392 25.99 -9.13 1.02
C SER A 392 27.40 -9.24 1.58
N SER A 393 28.38 -9.61 0.74
CA SER A 393 29.79 -9.78 1.09
C SER A 393 30.00 -10.51 2.44
N PRO A 394 29.45 -11.73 2.63
CA PRO A 394 29.45 -12.40 3.92
C PRO A 394 30.84 -12.83 4.36
N SER A 395 31.09 -12.77 5.66
CA SER A 395 32.34 -13.24 6.27
C SER A 395 32.35 -14.75 6.54
N ALA A 396 31.18 -15.36 6.64
CA ALA A 396 31.02 -16.80 6.86
C ALA A 396 29.80 -17.34 6.13
N VAL A 397 29.85 -18.63 5.80
CA VAL A 397 28.68 -19.37 5.30
C VAL A 397 28.39 -20.53 6.23
N ILE A 398 27.14 -20.67 6.66
CA ILE A 398 26.62 -21.87 7.34
C ILE A 398 25.84 -22.69 6.32
N LEU A 399 26.31 -23.89 6.04
CA LEU A 399 25.71 -24.86 5.13
C LEU A 399 24.88 -25.86 5.94
N ILE A 400 23.57 -25.90 5.74
CA ILE A 400 22.72 -26.92 6.35
C ILE A 400 22.87 -28.23 5.57
N GLU A 401 23.46 -29.26 6.16
CA GLU A 401 23.85 -30.50 5.43
C GLU A 401 22.68 -31.17 4.72
N ALA A 402 21.52 -31.22 5.38
CA ALA A 402 20.31 -31.82 4.82
C ALA A 402 19.79 -31.10 3.56
N SER A 403 20.31 -29.92 3.24
CA SER A 403 19.94 -29.12 2.06
C SER A 403 20.83 -29.38 0.85
N GLY A 404 21.79 -30.30 0.95
CA GLY A 404 22.72 -30.64 -0.12
C GLY A 404 23.90 -29.68 -0.22
N PRO A 405 24.87 -29.99 -1.10
CA PRO A 405 26.07 -29.20 -1.26
C PRO A 405 25.80 -27.87 -1.98
N LEU A 406 26.68 -26.89 -1.74
CA LEU A 406 26.71 -25.67 -2.55
C LEU A 406 26.99 -26.01 -4.03
N PRO A 407 26.36 -25.31 -5.00
CA PRO A 407 26.69 -25.46 -6.42
C PRO A 407 28.18 -25.24 -6.68
N LYS A 408 28.76 -25.96 -7.66
CA LYS A 408 30.20 -25.93 -7.94
C LYS A 408 30.70 -24.53 -8.29
N GLU A 409 29.89 -23.78 -9.00
CA GLU A 409 30.13 -22.39 -9.41
C GLU A 409 30.20 -21.47 -8.18
N VAL A 410 29.31 -21.67 -7.21
CA VAL A 410 29.27 -20.94 -5.94
C VAL A 410 30.51 -21.27 -5.10
N VAL A 411 30.89 -22.55 -5.01
CA VAL A 411 32.12 -22.97 -4.31
C VAL A 411 33.35 -22.30 -4.93
N LYS A 412 33.46 -22.31 -6.26
CA LYS A 412 34.54 -21.64 -6.99
C LYS A 412 34.57 -20.13 -6.71
N TYR A 413 33.40 -19.48 -6.71
CA TYR A 413 33.28 -18.07 -6.38
C TYR A 413 33.79 -17.79 -4.95
N ILE A 414 33.33 -18.58 -3.96
CA ILE A 414 33.73 -18.45 -2.56
C ILE A 414 35.25 -18.53 -2.41
N GLN A 415 35.88 -19.51 -3.06
CA GLN A 415 37.34 -19.75 -2.99
C GLN A 415 38.20 -18.69 -3.68
N THR A 416 37.66 -17.94 -4.64
CA THR A 416 38.47 -17.09 -5.53
C THR A 416 38.18 -15.60 -5.42
N LYS A 417 36.96 -15.22 -5.05
CA LYS A 417 36.47 -13.83 -5.17
C LYS A 417 35.68 -13.32 -3.96
N SER A 418 35.32 -14.17 -3.00
CA SER A 418 34.45 -13.77 -1.90
C SER A 418 35.23 -13.28 -0.67
N THR A 419 34.54 -12.57 0.21
CA THR A 419 34.99 -12.17 1.55
C THR A 419 34.79 -13.28 2.60
N VAL A 420 34.28 -14.45 2.20
CA VAL A 420 34.01 -15.58 3.09
C VAL A 420 35.32 -16.17 3.59
N ARG A 421 35.52 -16.12 4.91
CA ARG A 421 36.73 -16.64 5.56
C ARG A 421 36.63 -18.12 5.89
N PHE A 422 35.43 -18.59 6.20
CA PHE A 422 35.19 -19.99 6.54
C PHE A 422 33.76 -20.41 6.21
N VAL A 423 33.60 -21.72 6.00
CA VAL A 423 32.31 -22.38 5.79
C VAL A 423 32.12 -23.41 6.89
N VAL A 424 31.00 -23.35 7.61
CA VAL A 424 30.63 -24.33 8.64
C VAL A 424 29.50 -25.19 8.11
N SER A 425 29.66 -26.50 8.25
CA SER A 425 28.61 -27.48 7.97
C SER A 425 27.78 -27.71 9.24
N LEU A 426 26.46 -27.63 9.14
CA LEU A 426 25.54 -27.81 10.26
C LEU A 426 24.66 -29.03 10.04
N LYS A 427 24.78 -30.01 10.94
CA LYS A 427 23.97 -31.24 11.00
C LYS A 427 22.58 -30.99 11.59
N SER A 428 21.76 -32.04 11.66
CA SER A 428 20.54 -31.99 12.47
C SER A 428 20.86 -31.68 13.94
N ILE A 429 19.89 -31.11 14.67
CA ILE A 429 20.09 -30.81 16.09
C ILE A 429 20.28 -32.11 16.88
N THR A 430 19.50 -33.13 16.56
CA THR A 430 19.56 -34.45 17.20
C THR A 430 20.94 -35.11 17.04
N GLU A 431 21.52 -35.09 15.83
CA GLU A 431 22.90 -35.58 15.60
C GLU A 431 23.92 -34.71 16.32
N SER A 432 23.75 -33.39 16.31
CA SER A 432 24.67 -32.46 16.99
C SER A 432 24.77 -32.74 18.49
N VAL A 433 23.65 -33.11 19.11
CA VAL A 433 23.59 -33.52 20.53
C VAL A 433 24.20 -34.90 20.74
N SER A 434 23.81 -35.90 19.94
CA SER A 434 24.23 -37.29 20.14
C SER A 434 25.72 -37.50 19.88
N GLU A 435 26.27 -36.83 18.87
CA GLU A 435 27.68 -36.86 18.50
C GLU A 435 28.53 -35.84 19.28
N GLN A 436 27.90 -35.02 20.13
CA GLN A 436 28.59 -34.02 20.95
C GLN A 436 29.45 -33.04 20.13
N ILE A 437 28.99 -32.66 18.93
CA ILE A 437 29.76 -31.88 17.93
C ILE A 437 30.37 -30.59 18.52
N TYR A 438 29.66 -29.95 19.45
CA TYR A 438 30.09 -28.68 20.04
C TYR A 438 30.49 -28.79 21.52
N ALA A 439 30.77 -30.00 22.03
CA ALA A 439 31.06 -30.21 23.46
C ALA A 439 32.31 -29.48 23.96
N ASP A 440 33.25 -29.16 23.07
CA ASP A 440 34.45 -28.35 23.39
C ASP A 440 34.12 -26.87 23.68
N TYR A 441 32.90 -26.42 23.35
CA TYR A 441 32.45 -25.05 23.59
C TYR A 441 31.48 -24.98 24.78
N ALA A 442 31.67 -23.96 25.62
CA ALA A 442 30.78 -23.70 26.74
C ALA A 442 29.36 -23.32 26.30
N ASP A 443 28.36 -23.72 27.06
CA ASP A 443 26.94 -23.42 26.80
C ASP A 443 26.41 -22.20 27.56
N THR A 444 27.25 -21.51 28.32
CA THR A 444 26.90 -20.26 29.01
C THR A 444 26.62 -19.14 28.02
N ASP A 445 25.62 -18.31 28.33
CA ASP A 445 25.25 -17.15 27.50
C ASP A 445 26.45 -16.21 27.33
N LEU A 446 26.77 -15.85 26.08
CA LEU A 446 27.92 -14.99 25.75
C LEU A 446 27.88 -13.62 26.46
N SER A 447 26.69 -13.08 26.72
CA SER A 447 26.49 -11.83 27.46
C SER A 447 26.88 -11.92 28.94
N SER A 448 26.93 -13.13 29.50
CA SER A 448 27.36 -13.40 30.88
C SER A 448 28.85 -13.74 30.99
N ASP A 449 29.52 -13.99 29.87
CA ASP A 449 30.92 -14.37 29.80
C ASP A 449 31.83 -13.13 29.67
N PRO A 450 32.70 -12.84 30.65
CA PRO A 450 33.57 -11.66 30.60
C PRO A 450 34.49 -11.58 29.37
N GLU A 451 34.86 -12.72 28.77
CA GLU A 451 35.72 -12.75 27.59
C GLU A 451 35.00 -12.25 26.32
N TRP A 452 33.69 -12.46 26.26
CA TRP A 452 32.89 -12.25 25.05
C TRP A 452 31.89 -11.11 25.17
N ARG A 453 31.40 -10.80 26.37
CA ARG A 453 30.35 -9.81 26.63
C ARG A 453 30.55 -8.51 25.86
N ASP A 454 31.74 -7.91 25.92
CA ASP A 454 32.02 -6.63 25.27
C ASP A 454 32.17 -6.76 23.75
N LYS A 455 32.53 -7.95 23.26
CA LYS A 455 32.69 -8.24 21.83
C LYS A 455 31.35 -8.51 21.12
N VAL A 456 30.32 -8.90 21.88
CA VAL A 456 28.98 -9.22 21.35
C VAL A 456 27.89 -8.28 21.87
N GLN A 457 28.25 -7.13 22.45
CA GLN A 457 27.28 -6.15 22.91
C GLN A 457 26.47 -5.58 21.73
N ILE A 458 25.15 -5.48 21.90
CA ILE A 458 24.22 -5.01 20.87
C ILE A 458 23.47 -3.78 21.34
N THR A 459 23.27 -2.86 20.41
CA THR A 459 22.46 -1.66 20.53
C THR A 459 21.26 -1.75 19.59
N GLN A 460 20.27 -0.88 19.80
CA GLN A 460 19.08 -0.82 18.92
C GLN A 460 19.43 -0.57 17.44
N ASP A 461 20.56 0.07 17.16
CA ASP A 461 20.97 0.46 15.81
C ASP A 461 21.86 -0.57 15.10
N ASP A 462 22.30 -1.61 15.81
CA ASP A 462 23.04 -2.70 15.19
C ASP A 462 22.14 -3.52 14.26
N PHE A 463 22.76 -4.10 13.24
CA PHE A 463 22.06 -4.85 12.21
C PHE A 463 21.85 -6.29 12.68
N ALA A 464 20.66 -6.82 12.44
CA ALA A 464 20.30 -8.20 12.78
C ALA A 464 20.20 -9.08 11.54
N VAL A 465 19.74 -8.51 10.41
CA VAL A 465 19.36 -9.26 9.22
C VAL A 465 19.66 -8.49 7.94
N CYS A 466 20.03 -9.19 6.89
CA CYS A 466 20.08 -8.68 5.52
C CYS A 466 19.08 -9.48 4.66
N THR A 467 18.10 -8.80 4.06
CA THR A 467 17.06 -9.41 3.22
C THR A 467 17.14 -8.87 1.80
N TYR A 468 16.92 -9.72 0.79
CA TYR A 468 17.02 -9.31 -0.61
C TYR A 468 15.68 -8.91 -1.20
N THR A 469 15.68 -7.83 -1.98
CA THR A 469 14.55 -7.42 -2.84
C THR A 469 14.90 -7.61 -4.32
N SER A 470 13.90 -7.68 -5.20
CA SER A 470 14.10 -7.94 -6.63
C SER A 470 14.93 -6.87 -7.35
N GLY A 471 14.91 -5.63 -6.84
CA GLY A 471 15.60 -4.48 -7.45
C GLY A 471 15.00 -4.09 -8.81
N SER A 472 14.75 -2.80 -9.05
CA SER A 472 14.22 -2.33 -10.34
C SER A 472 15.14 -2.64 -11.54
N THR A 473 16.43 -2.86 -11.28
CA THR A 473 17.47 -3.16 -12.27
C THR A 473 17.69 -4.65 -12.53
N GLY A 474 16.94 -5.54 -11.86
CA GLY A 474 17.12 -7.00 -11.92
C GLY A 474 18.27 -7.56 -11.06
N ILE A 475 19.14 -6.69 -10.54
CA ILE A 475 20.17 -7.02 -9.54
C ILE A 475 19.52 -6.91 -8.14
N PRO A 476 19.65 -7.93 -7.28
CA PRO A 476 19.09 -7.86 -5.93
C PRO A 476 19.70 -6.71 -5.13
N LYS A 477 18.85 -6.02 -4.36
CA LYS A 477 19.31 -5.05 -3.34
C LYS A 477 19.24 -5.72 -1.96
N GLY A 478 20.26 -5.51 -1.12
CA GLY A 478 20.29 -5.99 0.26
C GLY A 478 19.76 -4.92 1.21
N VAL A 479 18.67 -5.21 1.90
CA VAL A 479 18.08 -4.35 2.93
C VAL A 479 18.59 -4.79 4.29
N LEU A 480 19.29 -3.89 4.98
CA LEU A 480 19.80 -4.12 6.33
C LEU A 480 18.75 -3.73 7.37
N GLY A 481 18.34 -4.72 8.16
CA GLY A 481 17.41 -4.53 9.26
C GLY A 481 18.10 -4.40 10.60
N ARG A 482 17.70 -3.42 11.42
CA ARG A 482 18.23 -3.16 12.77
C ARG A 482 17.46 -3.89 13.87
N HIS A 483 18.10 -4.11 15.02
CA HIS A 483 17.50 -4.77 16.19
C HIS A 483 16.32 -4.00 16.81
N GLY A 484 16.39 -2.68 16.89
CA GLY A 484 15.37 -1.81 17.47
C GLY A 484 14.01 -1.96 16.78
N PRO A 485 13.90 -1.61 15.49
CA PRO A 485 12.64 -1.72 14.74
C PRO A 485 12.06 -3.14 14.72
N LEU A 486 12.90 -4.18 14.68
CA LEU A 486 12.42 -5.57 14.72
C LEU A 486 11.69 -5.91 16.01
N THR A 487 12.20 -5.44 17.15
CA THR A 487 11.70 -5.82 18.48
C THR A 487 10.56 -4.90 18.95
N HIS A 488 10.56 -3.65 18.48
CA HIS A 488 9.49 -2.68 18.71
C HIS A 488 8.09 -3.21 18.33
N TYR A 489 8.01 -4.06 17.30
CA TYR A 489 6.76 -4.57 16.76
C TYR A 489 6.00 -5.54 17.70
N TYR A 490 6.70 -6.33 18.52
CA TYR A 490 6.08 -7.45 19.23
C TYR A 490 5.19 -7.07 20.41
N PRO A 491 5.53 -6.09 21.26
CA PRO A 491 4.62 -5.64 22.33
C PRO A 491 3.27 -5.20 21.77
N TRP A 492 3.28 -4.43 20.67
CA TRP A 492 2.07 -4.02 19.98
C TRP A 492 1.31 -5.23 19.44
N MET A 493 1.97 -6.15 18.71
CA MET A 493 1.31 -7.32 18.12
C MET A 493 0.68 -8.22 19.20
N LYS A 494 1.41 -8.43 20.31
CA LYS A 494 0.95 -9.19 21.48
C LYS A 494 -0.33 -8.58 22.05
N GLN A 495 -0.31 -7.28 22.36
CA GLN A 495 -1.44 -6.59 22.95
C GLN A 495 -2.62 -6.51 21.98
N ARG A 496 -2.38 -6.12 20.73
CA ARG A 496 -3.42 -5.84 19.73
C ARG A 496 -4.22 -7.07 19.34
N PHE A 497 -3.55 -8.21 19.22
CA PHE A 497 -4.17 -9.47 18.78
C PHE A 497 -4.31 -10.49 19.91
N ASN A 498 -4.09 -10.09 21.16
CA ASN A 498 -4.17 -10.97 22.33
C ASN A 498 -3.44 -12.31 22.10
N LEU A 499 -2.19 -12.20 21.63
CA LEU A 499 -1.31 -13.34 21.42
C LEU A 499 -0.66 -13.70 22.76
N SER A 500 -0.50 -15.00 22.98
CA SER A 500 0.06 -15.52 24.23
C SER A 500 0.98 -16.68 23.96
N GLU A 501 1.71 -17.10 24.99
CA GLU A 501 2.53 -18.30 24.97
C GLU A 501 1.74 -19.56 24.55
N ASN A 502 0.41 -19.58 24.68
CA ASN A 502 -0.43 -20.73 24.28
C ASN A 502 -0.67 -20.83 22.77
N ASP A 503 -0.28 -19.83 22.00
CA ASP A 503 -0.41 -19.85 20.54
C ASP A 503 0.62 -20.78 19.88
N VAL A 504 0.20 -21.38 18.76
CA VAL A 504 1.00 -22.29 17.94
C VAL A 504 1.18 -21.67 16.56
N PHE A 505 2.43 -21.46 16.19
CA PHE A 505 2.82 -20.75 14.96
C PHE A 505 3.25 -21.72 13.87
N SER A 506 3.16 -21.30 12.61
CA SER A 506 3.78 -21.98 11.47
C SER A 506 4.94 -21.18 10.86
N MET A 507 6.03 -21.87 10.48
CA MET A 507 7.20 -21.31 9.78
C MET A 507 7.26 -21.80 8.33
N GLN A 508 6.59 -21.06 7.48
CA GLN A 508 6.26 -21.45 6.11
C GLN A 508 6.55 -20.35 5.09
N SER A 509 6.77 -19.13 5.56
CA SER A 509 7.19 -18.02 4.73
C SER A 509 8.47 -18.37 3.97
N GLY A 510 8.63 -17.80 2.77
CA GLY A 510 9.84 -18.00 1.98
C GLY A 510 11.08 -17.55 2.77
N ILE A 511 12.11 -18.39 2.80
CA ILE A 511 13.25 -18.23 3.71
C ILE A 511 14.13 -17.02 3.42
N SER A 512 14.21 -16.62 2.15
CA SER A 512 15.01 -15.47 1.72
C SER A 512 14.28 -14.13 1.86
N HIS A 513 13.08 -14.13 2.45
CA HIS A 513 12.20 -12.96 2.56
C HIS A 513 11.94 -12.58 4.01
N ASP A 514 11.63 -11.30 4.25
CA ASP A 514 11.41 -10.76 5.59
C ASP A 514 10.23 -11.37 6.38
N PRO A 515 9.19 -12.01 5.78
CA PRO A 515 8.13 -12.63 6.59
C PRO A 515 8.65 -13.83 7.37
N LEU A 516 9.76 -14.47 6.96
CA LEU A 516 10.45 -15.51 7.74
C LEU A 516 10.74 -15.04 9.16
N GLN A 517 11.20 -13.80 9.28
CA GLN A 517 11.55 -13.24 10.57
C GLN A 517 10.32 -13.20 11.49
N ARG A 518 9.08 -13.12 10.95
CA ARG A 518 7.84 -13.02 11.76
C ARG A 518 7.45 -14.40 12.25
N ASP A 519 7.61 -15.39 11.38
CA ASP A 519 7.39 -16.80 11.69
C ASP A 519 8.29 -17.27 12.85
N ILE A 520 9.52 -16.75 12.98
CA ILE A 520 10.49 -17.17 14.00
C ILE A 520 10.46 -16.26 15.24
N PHE A 521 10.55 -14.94 15.05
CA PHE A 521 10.81 -14.03 16.17
C PHE A 521 9.55 -13.76 17.00
N THR A 522 8.36 -13.84 16.41
CA THR A 522 7.10 -13.70 17.18
C THR A 522 6.95 -14.82 18.21
N PRO A 523 7.06 -16.12 17.84
CA PRO A 523 7.00 -17.18 18.83
C PRO A 523 8.15 -17.13 19.84
N TRP A 524 9.37 -16.72 19.44
CA TRP A 524 10.47 -16.51 20.39
C TRP A 524 10.17 -15.42 21.42
N PHE A 525 9.61 -14.29 20.99
CA PHE A 525 9.24 -13.21 21.90
C PHE A 525 8.17 -13.66 22.91
N LEU A 526 7.20 -14.47 22.45
CA LEU A 526 6.07 -14.92 23.25
C LEU A 526 6.34 -16.18 24.08
N GLY A 527 7.38 -16.97 23.79
CA GLY A 527 7.60 -18.27 24.41
C GLY A 527 6.71 -19.39 23.84
N CYS A 528 6.31 -19.27 22.58
CA CYS A 528 5.41 -20.20 21.88
C CYS A 528 6.15 -21.39 21.24
N THR A 529 5.37 -22.31 20.69
CA THR A 529 5.85 -23.40 19.83
C THR A 529 5.60 -23.06 18.37
N MET A 530 6.59 -23.32 17.51
CA MET A 530 6.51 -23.15 16.06
C MET A 530 6.62 -24.51 15.34
N TYR A 531 5.79 -24.75 14.33
CA TYR A 531 5.87 -25.93 13.48
C TYR A 531 6.35 -25.55 12.08
N ILE A 532 7.22 -26.39 11.51
CA ILE A 532 7.84 -26.17 10.20
C ILE A 532 7.27 -27.21 9.22
N PRO A 533 6.41 -26.81 8.26
CA PRO A 533 5.88 -27.73 7.26
C PRO A 533 6.96 -28.11 6.25
N THR A 534 6.87 -29.33 5.71
CA THR A 534 7.74 -29.74 4.59
C THR A 534 7.38 -28.98 3.32
N ASN A 535 8.22 -29.08 2.28
CA ASN A 535 7.85 -28.52 0.98
C ASN A 535 6.61 -29.21 0.39
N GLU A 536 6.51 -30.54 0.58
CA GLU A 536 5.36 -31.34 0.16
C GLU A 536 4.06 -30.88 0.85
N ASP A 537 4.12 -30.56 2.15
CA ASP A 537 2.95 -30.05 2.87
C ASP A 537 2.42 -28.74 2.26
N ILE A 538 3.29 -27.88 1.70
CA ILE A 538 2.90 -26.58 1.15
C ILE A 538 2.41 -26.68 -0.30
N VAL A 539 3.13 -27.40 -1.16
CA VAL A 539 2.86 -27.39 -2.61
C VAL A 539 1.72 -28.32 -3.01
N ASN A 540 1.45 -29.37 -2.22
CA ASN A 540 0.39 -30.32 -2.52
C ASN A 540 -0.98 -29.73 -2.15
N PRO A 541 -1.93 -29.65 -3.09
CA PRO A 541 -3.25 -29.08 -2.81
C PRO A 541 -3.92 -29.75 -1.60
N GLY A 542 -4.32 -28.94 -0.62
CA GLY A 542 -5.14 -29.38 0.53
C GLY A 542 -4.31 -29.92 1.69
N ARG A 543 -3.13 -30.45 1.41
CA ARG A 543 -2.22 -30.99 2.43
C ARG A 543 -1.85 -29.94 3.48
N LEU A 544 -1.65 -28.69 3.06
CA LEU A 544 -1.33 -27.61 4.01
C LEU A 544 -2.45 -27.40 5.03
N ALA A 545 -3.71 -27.47 4.61
CA ALA A 545 -4.85 -27.32 5.52
C ALA A 545 -4.93 -28.49 6.51
N GLU A 546 -4.69 -29.72 6.04
CA GLU A 546 -4.64 -30.90 6.91
C GLU A 546 -3.54 -30.76 7.95
N TRP A 547 -2.35 -30.35 7.50
CA TRP A 547 -1.20 -30.10 8.37
C TRP A 547 -1.50 -29.01 9.40
N PHE A 548 -2.21 -27.94 9.03
CA PHE A 548 -2.62 -26.88 9.96
C PHE A 548 -3.51 -27.42 11.08
N GLU A 549 -4.48 -28.28 10.75
CA GLU A 549 -5.36 -28.88 11.75
C GLU A 549 -4.65 -29.97 12.57
N GLU A 550 -3.83 -30.82 11.95
CA GLU A 550 -3.01 -31.84 12.62
C GLU A 550 -2.07 -31.22 13.67
N LYS A 551 -1.42 -30.11 13.32
CA LYS A 551 -0.49 -29.39 14.21
C LYS A 551 -1.18 -28.35 15.08
N LYS A 552 -2.50 -28.19 14.95
CA LYS A 552 -3.32 -27.24 15.73
C LYS A 552 -2.79 -25.81 15.64
N ILE A 553 -2.41 -25.37 14.45
CA ILE A 553 -1.88 -24.03 14.21
C ILE A 553 -2.94 -22.99 14.57
N THR A 554 -2.59 -22.05 15.47
CA THR A 554 -3.50 -20.99 15.92
C THR A 554 -3.22 -19.66 15.26
N VAL A 555 -1.95 -19.41 14.90
CA VAL A 555 -1.51 -18.15 14.29
C VAL A 555 -0.64 -18.46 13.08
N SER A 556 -0.94 -17.81 11.96
CA SER A 556 -0.16 -18.00 10.74
C SER A 556 0.02 -16.73 9.95
N CYS A 557 1.18 -16.64 9.30
CA CYS A 557 1.59 -15.55 8.44
C CYS A 557 1.65 -16.07 7.00
N LEU A 558 0.95 -15.40 6.11
CA LEU A 558 0.65 -15.88 4.76
C LEU A 558 0.84 -14.75 3.75
N THR A 559 1.28 -15.09 2.55
CA THR A 559 1.01 -14.26 1.37
C THR A 559 -0.39 -14.60 0.83
N PRO A 560 -1.04 -13.73 0.03
CA PRO A 560 -2.28 -14.09 -0.64
C PRO A 560 -2.16 -15.39 -1.47
N ALA A 561 -1.01 -15.64 -2.11
CA ALA A 561 -0.76 -16.88 -2.84
C ALA A 561 -0.71 -18.12 -1.92
N MET A 562 -0.05 -18.04 -0.76
CA MET A 562 -0.04 -19.13 0.23
C MET A 562 -1.43 -19.37 0.82
N GLY A 563 -2.20 -18.30 1.02
CA GLY A 563 -3.62 -18.42 1.37
C GLY A 563 -4.40 -19.20 0.32
N GLN A 564 -4.18 -18.92 -0.96
CA GLN A 564 -4.82 -19.70 -2.04
C GLN A 564 -4.47 -21.18 -1.96
N LEU A 565 -3.22 -21.55 -1.69
CA LEU A 565 -2.81 -22.95 -1.49
C LEU A 565 -3.50 -23.58 -0.26
N LEU A 566 -3.60 -22.83 0.84
CA LEU A 566 -4.30 -23.28 2.05
C LEU A 566 -5.79 -23.53 1.81
N THR A 567 -6.43 -22.73 0.96
CA THR A 567 -7.89 -22.78 0.72
C THR A 567 -8.31 -23.60 -0.50
N SER A 568 -7.43 -23.81 -1.48
CA SER A 568 -7.75 -24.38 -2.79
C SER A 568 -8.29 -25.81 -2.73
N ALA A 569 -7.83 -26.60 -1.76
CA ALA A 569 -8.27 -27.97 -1.58
C ALA A 569 -8.88 -28.26 -0.21
N ALA A 570 -8.95 -27.30 0.71
CA ALA A 570 -9.82 -27.43 1.89
C ALA A 570 -11.32 -27.53 1.52
N SER A 571 -11.71 -27.13 0.31
CA SER A 571 -13.03 -27.39 -0.28
C SER A 571 -13.22 -28.81 -0.85
N ILE A 572 -12.16 -29.62 -0.94
CA ILE A 572 -12.15 -30.97 -1.54
C ILE A 572 -11.68 -32.02 -0.51
N ALA A 573 -10.81 -31.63 0.42
CA ALA A 573 -10.27 -32.47 1.47
C ALA A 573 -11.38 -32.83 2.45
N THR A 574 -11.61 -34.14 2.59
CA THR A 574 -12.47 -34.70 3.62
C THR A 574 -11.61 -35.28 4.73
N THR A 575 -12.09 -35.18 5.96
CA THR A 575 -11.55 -35.93 7.09
C THR A 575 -11.64 -37.44 6.81
N SER A 576 -10.96 -38.26 7.61
CA SER A 576 -11.08 -39.73 7.54
C SER A 576 -12.52 -40.24 7.71
N THR A 577 -13.44 -39.40 8.19
CA THR A 577 -14.88 -39.66 8.35
C THR A 577 -15.74 -39.12 7.20
N GLY A 578 -15.14 -38.49 6.17
CA GLY A 578 -15.86 -37.98 5.00
C GLY A 578 -16.40 -36.56 5.13
N GLU A 579 -16.18 -35.88 6.26
CA GLU A 579 -16.63 -34.50 6.48
C GLU A 579 -15.66 -33.47 5.88
N PRO A 580 -16.12 -32.30 5.41
CA PRO A 580 -15.23 -31.24 4.92
C PRO A 580 -14.22 -30.82 5.98
N LEU A 581 -12.94 -30.73 5.61
CA LEU A 581 -11.88 -30.28 6.49
C LEU A 581 -12.17 -28.87 7.04
N LYS A 582 -12.04 -28.71 8.35
CA LYS A 582 -12.16 -27.42 9.04
C LYS A 582 -10.87 -27.11 9.79
N LEU A 583 -10.47 -25.84 9.76
CA LEU A 583 -9.38 -25.30 10.56
C LEU A 583 -9.97 -24.74 11.86
N ASN A 584 -10.16 -25.61 12.84
CA ASN A 584 -10.86 -25.28 14.09
C ASN A 584 -9.98 -24.48 15.05
N HIS A 585 -8.66 -24.49 14.83
CA HIS A 585 -7.68 -23.92 15.74
C HIS A 585 -7.14 -22.57 15.26
N LEU A 586 -7.23 -22.27 13.96
CA LEU A 586 -6.67 -21.06 13.36
C LEU A 586 -7.45 -19.80 13.81
N ARG A 587 -6.92 -19.10 14.80
CA ARG A 587 -7.48 -17.86 15.36
C ARG A 587 -7.13 -16.64 14.53
N TYR A 588 -5.87 -16.54 14.06
CA TYR A 588 -5.39 -15.39 13.30
C TYR A 588 -4.64 -15.80 12.04
N ALA A 589 -5.03 -15.19 10.92
CA ALA A 589 -4.33 -15.30 9.65
C ALA A 589 -3.89 -13.90 9.20
N PHE A 590 -2.58 -13.66 9.27
CA PHE A 590 -1.95 -12.41 8.88
C PHE A 590 -1.51 -12.48 7.42
N PHE A 591 -2.05 -11.60 6.57
CA PHE A 591 -1.70 -11.50 5.15
C PHE A 591 -0.79 -10.31 4.90
N VAL A 592 0.26 -10.50 4.11
CA VAL A 592 1.18 -9.42 3.71
C VAL A 592 1.78 -9.70 2.34
N GLY A 593 2.30 -8.66 1.70
CA GLY A 593 3.16 -8.75 0.51
C GLY A 593 2.45 -8.65 -0.83
N ASP A 594 1.12 -8.71 -0.86
CA ASP A 594 0.33 -8.53 -2.10
C ASP A 594 -1.14 -8.17 -1.77
N VAL A 595 -1.93 -7.87 -2.79
CA VAL A 595 -3.35 -7.50 -2.71
C VAL A 595 -4.18 -8.67 -2.16
N LEU A 596 -4.83 -8.44 -1.02
CA LEU A 596 -5.74 -9.40 -0.41
C LEU A 596 -7.16 -9.28 -0.97
N SER A 597 -7.62 -10.28 -1.73
CA SER A 597 -8.96 -10.27 -2.33
C SER A 597 -10.07 -10.72 -1.36
N LYS A 598 -11.26 -10.10 -1.45
CA LYS A 598 -12.47 -10.49 -0.69
C LYS A 598 -12.85 -11.96 -0.91
N LYS A 599 -12.67 -12.47 -2.13
CA LYS A 599 -12.94 -13.87 -2.50
C LYS A 599 -12.11 -14.84 -1.66
N PHE A 600 -10.85 -14.51 -1.46
CA PHE A 600 -9.95 -15.32 -0.65
C PHE A 600 -10.33 -15.27 0.84
N VAL A 601 -10.60 -14.07 1.37
CA VAL A 601 -11.05 -13.90 2.77
C VAL A 601 -12.29 -14.74 3.05
N LYS A 602 -13.28 -14.71 2.14
CA LYS A 602 -14.48 -15.53 2.26
C LYS A 602 -14.16 -17.02 2.32
N ARG A 603 -13.33 -17.54 1.42
CA ARG A 603 -12.93 -18.96 1.41
C ARG A 603 -12.25 -19.38 2.71
N LEU A 604 -11.36 -18.53 3.24
CA LEU A 604 -10.68 -18.81 4.50
C LEU A 604 -11.66 -18.84 5.68
N CYS A 605 -12.60 -17.89 5.75
CA CYS A 605 -13.65 -17.90 6.77
C CYS A 605 -14.63 -19.09 6.62
N ASP A 606 -14.85 -19.58 5.40
CA ASP A 606 -15.71 -20.74 5.16
C ASP A 606 -15.07 -22.04 5.71
N ILE A 607 -13.74 -22.16 5.65
CA ILE A 607 -13.00 -23.34 6.17
C ILE A 607 -12.55 -23.19 7.62
N SER A 608 -12.40 -21.96 8.13
CA SER A 608 -12.03 -21.68 9.51
C SER A 608 -13.12 -20.84 10.20
N PRO A 609 -13.95 -21.45 11.06
CA PRO A 609 -15.09 -20.77 11.66
C PRO A 609 -14.71 -19.72 12.69
N ILE A 610 -13.47 -19.69 13.19
CA ILE A 610 -13.04 -18.76 14.25
C ILE A 610 -12.00 -17.74 13.79
N VAL A 611 -11.47 -17.87 12.57
CA VAL A 611 -10.36 -17.02 12.10
C VAL A 611 -10.74 -15.54 12.05
N ARG A 612 -9.81 -14.69 12.48
CA ARG A 612 -9.75 -13.26 12.18
C ARG A 612 -8.67 -13.03 11.14
N VAL A 613 -9.06 -12.40 10.03
CA VAL A 613 -8.15 -12.11 8.92
C VAL A 613 -7.60 -10.71 9.08
N ILE A 614 -6.28 -10.61 9.16
CA ILE A 614 -5.58 -9.33 9.31
C ILE A 614 -4.82 -9.07 8.02
N ASN A 615 -5.17 -8.00 7.31
CA ASN A 615 -4.40 -7.52 6.18
C ASN A 615 -3.30 -6.59 6.71
N LEU A 616 -2.05 -6.88 6.41
CA LEU A 616 -0.89 -6.09 6.81
C LEU A 616 -0.25 -5.49 5.57
N TYR A 617 0.28 -4.28 5.72
CA TYR A 617 1.11 -3.65 4.71
C TYR A 617 2.43 -3.17 5.31
N GLY A 618 3.51 -3.39 4.58
CA GLY A 618 4.85 -2.92 4.86
C GLY A 618 5.78 -3.32 3.74
N SER A 619 6.88 -2.59 3.61
CA SER A 619 7.97 -2.92 2.70
C SER A 619 9.14 -3.50 3.49
N THR A 620 10.07 -4.16 2.79
CA THR A 620 11.27 -4.74 3.41
C THR A 620 12.07 -3.66 4.15
N GLU A 621 12.11 -2.44 3.60
CA GLU A 621 12.81 -1.25 4.09
C GLU A 621 12.23 -0.69 5.39
N THR A 622 10.92 -0.85 5.61
CA THR A 622 10.27 -0.40 6.84
C THR A 622 10.40 -1.37 8.01
N GLN A 623 10.99 -2.55 7.76
CA GLN A 623 11.08 -3.70 8.67
C GLN A 623 9.72 -4.06 9.31
N ARG A 624 9.05 -5.10 8.80
CA ARG A 624 7.71 -5.59 9.23
C ARG A 624 6.55 -4.93 8.50
N SER A 625 5.51 -4.55 9.24
CA SER A 625 4.28 -3.98 8.73
C SER A 625 4.02 -2.67 9.46
N VAL A 626 3.76 -1.63 8.69
CA VAL A 626 3.52 -0.26 9.17
C VAL A 626 2.03 0.05 9.32
N THR A 627 1.18 -0.69 8.62
CA THR A 627 -0.28 -0.58 8.75
C THR A 627 -0.94 -1.94 8.78
N TYR A 628 -2.13 -1.99 9.36
CA TYR A 628 -2.97 -3.18 9.38
C TYR A 628 -4.44 -2.80 9.18
N TYR A 629 -5.20 -3.73 8.63
CA TYR A 629 -6.65 -3.66 8.53
C TYR A 629 -7.23 -5.01 8.95
N MET A 630 -8.07 -5.00 9.98
CA MET A 630 -8.78 -6.20 10.40
C MET A 630 -9.97 -6.41 9.45
N VAL A 631 -9.86 -7.38 8.55
CA VAL A 631 -10.89 -7.58 7.53
C VAL A 631 -12.16 -8.09 8.20
N PRO A 632 -13.31 -7.41 7.99
CA PRO A 632 -14.61 -7.88 8.46
C PRO A 632 -14.90 -9.29 7.94
N ARG A 633 -15.50 -10.14 8.79
CA ARG A 633 -15.96 -11.43 8.31
C ARG A 633 -17.14 -11.24 7.35
N PRO A 634 -17.35 -12.16 6.38
CA PRO A 634 -18.53 -12.11 5.53
C PRO A 634 -19.82 -12.06 6.38
N GLY A 635 -20.62 -11.00 6.20
CA GLY A 635 -21.84 -10.75 6.98
C GLY A 635 -21.67 -9.78 8.16
N GLU A 636 -20.45 -9.41 8.56
CA GLU A 636 -20.20 -8.35 9.54
C GLU A 636 -20.26 -6.97 8.85
N ASN A 637 -21.20 -6.11 9.27
CA ASN A 637 -21.31 -4.72 8.79
C ASN A 637 -20.40 -3.78 9.61
N VAL A 638 -19.12 -3.70 9.26
CA VAL A 638 -18.11 -2.99 10.07
C VAL A 638 -17.96 -1.51 9.72
N TRP A 639 -18.43 -1.06 8.55
CA TRP A 639 -18.33 0.36 8.12
C TRP A 639 -18.97 1.36 9.09
N LYS A 640 -19.90 0.93 9.96
CA LYS A 640 -20.53 1.78 10.97
C LYS A 640 -19.88 1.74 12.36
N GLN A 641 -19.04 0.77 12.68
CA GLN A 641 -18.57 0.59 14.08
C GLN A 641 -17.15 1.14 14.33
N GLU A 642 -16.18 0.91 13.43
CA GLU A 642 -14.78 1.28 13.73
C GLU A 642 -14.44 2.76 13.50
N PHE A 643 -15.19 3.51 12.67
CA PHE A 643 -14.99 4.97 12.54
C PHE A 643 -15.72 5.79 13.61
N LEU A 644 -16.63 5.17 14.38
CA LEU A 644 -17.37 5.82 15.46
C LEU A 644 -16.88 5.42 16.86
N SER A 645 -16.13 4.33 17.00
CA SER A 645 -15.44 4.01 18.26
C SER A 645 -14.14 4.80 18.36
N LYS A 646 -14.23 6.05 18.81
CA LYS A 646 -13.11 6.76 19.44
C LYS A 646 -12.92 6.16 20.84
N ASP A 647 -12.09 5.13 20.94
CA ASP A 647 -11.37 4.80 22.18
C ASP A 647 -9.87 4.88 21.92
#